data_AF-A0AAV5EK78-F1
#
_entry.id   AF-A0AAV5EK78-F1
#
_cell.length_a   1.000
_cell.length_b   1.000
_cell.length_c   1.000
_cell.angle_alpha   90.00
_cell.angle_beta   90.00
_cell.angle_gamma   90.00
#
_symmetry.space_group_name_H-M   'P 1'
#
loop_
_entity.id
_entity.type
_entity.pdbx_description
1 polymer ?
#
loop_
_entity_poly.entity_id
_entity_poly.type
_entity_poly.pdbx_seq_one_letter_code
_entity_poly.pdbx_strand_id
1 'polypeptide(L)'
;MSSAKSSRSRPSGHSGVFPVNAAAGAVGGDGGVHADKLKIFKTDNFDPDSYVQSKCRTMTEKVRSPSYLKKASAEEMRKSVYANYAAFIRTSKEISNLEGELLSTRNLLSTQSALIHSLSEGVHIDSLTISLEDSAEQDTFLVEDQEPSELQKWCADFPDMLDVLLAERKVDEALDALDEAERIAADAKQKETLTTADIMALNKTISENRQKLADQLAEAACQSSPRGVELRAAASALKRLGDGPRAHSLLLSAHDQRLKLNMQTIHPSSTTYGGAYTASLAQQVFSVIARALSDSVEVFGDESSYASELVTWATKQAMSFALLVKRHALASCAAGGGLRAVAECVQIALGYSELLETRGLSLSAVLMKQFRSSVEQALESSLRRIGESTAALASADDWVLTHPPTGIRPFTRSSAGNLALQPKLSTSAHRFNSMVQDFFEDVRPLVSLQLGGSILDGLLQIFDSYVNLLISALPGSVDDEVNLEGLGNRIVRMAETEEQQLALLANASLLAEELLPRAAMKLYSTNQARMDSMRIRGPDKPNRAAEQREWKRKLHRTVDKLRDSFCRQHALELIFTDEGGTHLSAEMYIFMDSTVEEPEWVPSLIFQELYAKLNKLASIAADLFVGRERFATLLMMRLTETVILWLSEDQSFWEDIEEGPTPLGPLGLQQFYLDMQFVILFGQGRFLSRHVHQIILDIIDRAMAAFSATGMNPDSVLPSDDWFIDVAHDTISRISGKPRFSNGEREVNSPTASVSAQSVSSVRSHGSS
;
A
#
# COMPACT_ATOMS: atom_id res chain seq x y z
N MET A 1 36.62 -54.73 3.40
CA MET A 1 36.10 -54.71 4.79
C MET A 1 34.80 -53.92 4.76
N SER A 2 33.66 -54.33 5.30
CA SER A 2 33.17 -55.65 5.75
C SER A 2 31.67 -55.48 6.03
N SER A 3 30.83 -56.36 5.50
CA SER A 3 29.38 -56.10 5.31
C SER A 3 28.50 -56.49 6.52
N ALA A 4 27.23 -56.05 6.46
CA ALA A 4 26.05 -56.82 6.93
C ALA A 4 25.86 -56.96 8.47
N LYS A 5 24.72 -57.43 9.03
CA LYS A 5 23.27 -57.47 8.66
C LYS A 5 22.45 -57.84 9.92
N SER A 6 21.12 -57.65 9.86
CA SER A 6 20.07 -58.49 10.48
C SER A 6 19.89 -58.62 12.00
N SER A 7 18.70 -58.21 12.46
CA SER A 7 17.59 -59.08 12.90
C SER A 7 17.83 -60.26 13.86
N ARG A 8 17.14 -60.21 15.02
CA ARG A 8 16.46 -61.32 15.77
C ARG A 8 15.62 -60.66 16.89
N SER A 9 14.30 -60.83 17.10
CA SER A 9 13.32 -61.94 17.03
C SER A 9 13.13 -62.72 18.34
N ARG A 10 11.87 -62.90 18.76
CA ARG A 10 11.39 -63.45 20.04
C ARG A 10 11.64 -64.96 20.25
N PRO A 11 11.70 -65.42 21.50
CA PRO A 11 10.96 -66.57 22.04
C PRO A 11 9.68 -66.08 22.80
N SER A 12 8.50 -66.71 22.88
CA SER A 12 7.99 -68.09 22.74
C SER A 12 7.76 -68.83 24.08
N GLY A 13 6.50 -69.04 24.46
CA GLY A 13 6.04 -69.84 25.61
C GLY A 13 4.53 -69.65 25.82
N HIS A 14 3.74 -70.72 25.94
CA HIS A 14 2.27 -70.66 25.73
C HIS A 14 1.47 -71.71 26.53
N SER A 15 0.72 -71.29 27.56
CA SER A 15 -0.30 -72.07 28.30
C SER A 15 -0.92 -71.18 29.40
N GLY A 16 -2.25 -71.09 29.64
CA GLY A 16 -3.42 -71.61 28.92
C GLY A 16 -4.73 -71.32 29.68
N VAL A 17 -5.89 -71.46 29.01
CA VAL A 17 -7.28 -71.42 29.56
C VAL A 17 -7.90 -70.04 29.93
N PHE A 18 -8.74 -69.56 29.00
CA PHE A 18 -10.05 -68.85 29.09
C PHE A 18 -10.69 -68.41 30.45
N PRO A 19 -11.64 -67.43 30.46
CA PRO A 19 -11.79 -66.25 29.57
C PRO A 19 -12.40 -64.96 30.21
N VAL A 20 -12.56 -63.91 29.38
CA VAL A 20 -13.43 -62.69 29.52
C VAL A 20 -13.38 -61.91 30.85
N ASN A 21 -12.56 -60.86 30.88
CA ASN A 21 -13.07 -59.47 30.87
C ASN A 21 -11.98 -58.47 30.47
N ALA A 22 -12.33 -57.46 29.66
CA ALA A 22 -11.35 -56.51 29.11
C ALA A 22 -11.25 -55.24 29.98
N ALA A 23 -10.10 -55.02 30.62
CA ALA A 23 -9.83 -53.88 31.49
C ALA A 23 -8.48 -53.22 31.17
N ALA A 24 -8.47 -52.37 30.14
CA ALA A 24 -7.48 -51.34 29.86
C ALA A 24 -8.15 -50.32 28.92
N GLY A 25 -7.95 -49.01 29.01
CA GLY A 25 -7.01 -48.26 29.85
C GLY A 25 -6.88 -46.85 29.26
N ALA A 26 -8.01 -46.14 29.16
CA ALA A 26 -8.11 -44.91 28.37
C ALA A 26 -7.51 -43.71 29.10
N VAL A 27 -6.62 -42.99 28.41
CA VAL A 27 -6.12 -41.68 28.87
C VAL A 27 -7.27 -40.68 28.85
N GLY A 28 -7.53 -40.03 29.98
CA GLY A 28 -8.70 -39.17 30.16
C GLY A 28 -8.64 -37.88 29.35
N GLY A 29 -9.69 -37.63 28.57
CA GLY A 29 -10.01 -36.31 28.01
C GLY A 29 -11.27 -35.75 28.67
N ASP A 30 -11.30 -34.44 28.93
CA ASP A 30 -12.30 -33.75 29.77
C ASP A 30 -13.74 -33.68 29.18
N GLY A 31 -13.98 -34.32 28.02
CA GLY A 31 -15.28 -34.34 27.36
C GLY A 31 -16.41 -34.98 28.19
N GLY A 32 -16.09 -35.83 29.16
CA GLY A 32 -17.08 -36.46 30.05
C GLY A 32 -17.81 -35.44 30.95
N VAL A 33 -17.10 -34.45 31.48
CA VAL A 33 -17.61 -33.51 32.50
C VAL A 33 -18.69 -32.57 31.94
N HIS A 34 -18.70 -32.33 30.62
CA HIS A 34 -19.73 -31.51 29.97
C HIS A 34 -20.97 -32.32 29.57
N ALA A 35 -20.83 -33.62 29.27
CA ALA A 35 -21.97 -34.47 28.88
C ALA A 35 -22.98 -34.64 30.03
N ASP A 36 -22.52 -34.81 31.27
CA ASP A 36 -23.40 -34.93 32.44
C ASP A 36 -24.10 -33.61 32.78
N LYS A 37 -23.42 -32.46 32.65
CA LYS A 37 -24.02 -31.13 32.82
C LYS A 37 -25.17 -30.87 31.83
N LEU A 38 -25.18 -31.54 30.68
CA LEU A 38 -26.20 -31.42 29.64
C LEU A 38 -27.38 -32.39 29.80
N LYS A 39 -27.31 -33.39 30.70
CA LYS A 39 -28.43 -34.34 30.93
C LYS A 39 -29.67 -33.65 31.53
N ILE A 40 -29.48 -32.62 32.34
CA ILE A 40 -30.58 -31.94 33.04
C ILE A 40 -31.53 -31.16 32.10
N PHE A 41 -31.06 -30.82 30.90
CA PHE A 41 -31.86 -30.19 29.84
C PHE A 41 -32.50 -31.21 28.87
N LYS A 42 -32.44 -32.51 29.19
CA LYS A 42 -32.97 -33.62 28.37
C LYS A 42 -34.02 -34.45 29.11
N THR A 43 -34.55 -33.92 30.21
CA THR A 43 -35.63 -34.55 30.99
C THR A 43 -36.91 -33.74 30.83
N ASP A 44 -38.02 -34.42 30.51
CA ASP A 44 -39.30 -33.77 30.17
C ASP A 44 -39.92 -32.95 31.33
N ASN A 45 -39.46 -33.18 32.57
CA ASN A 45 -39.84 -32.44 33.77
C ASN A 45 -38.86 -31.30 34.13
N PHE A 46 -38.17 -30.69 33.16
CA PHE A 46 -37.26 -29.56 33.41
C PHE A 46 -38.03 -28.27 33.72
N ASP A 47 -37.96 -27.81 34.97
CA ASP A 47 -38.47 -26.52 35.44
C ASP A 47 -37.39 -25.41 35.26
N PRO A 48 -37.59 -24.43 34.35
CA PRO A 48 -36.62 -23.37 34.10
C PRO A 48 -36.47 -22.41 35.29
N ASP A 49 -37.58 -22.07 35.97
CA ASP A 49 -37.59 -21.05 37.03
C ASP A 49 -36.95 -21.58 38.31
N SER A 50 -37.21 -22.84 38.67
CA SER A 50 -36.51 -23.52 39.76
C SER A 50 -35.01 -23.68 39.47
N TYR A 51 -34.64 -24.03 38.23
CA TYR A 51 -33.23 -24.12 37.83
C TYR A 51 -32.50 -22.77 37.95
N VAL A 52 -33.13 -21.67 37.48
CA VAL A 52 -32.57 -20.31 37.59
C VAL A 52 -32.51 -19.86 39.05
N GLN A 53 -33.57 -20.03 39.84
CA GLN A 53 -33.56 -19.63 41.26
C GLN A 53 -32.50 -20.39 42.07
N SER A 54 -32.35 -21.69 41.85
CA SER A 54 -31.31 -22.52 42.48
C SER A 54 -29.90 -21.95 42.26
N LYS A 55 -29.61 -21.56 41.00
CA LYS A 55 -28.30 -21.04 40.60
C LYS A 55 -28.07 -19.59 41.04
N CYS A 56 -29.10 -18.75 41.02
CA CYS A 56 -29.03 -17.37 41.50
C CYS A 56 -28.89 -17.24 43.02
N ARG A 57 -29.30 -18.25 43.81
CA ARG A 57 -29.09 -18.29 45.28
C ARG A 57 -27.66 -18.62 45.70
N THR A 58 -26.82 -19.14 44.80
CA THR A 58 -25.42 -19.53 45.09
C THR A 58 -24.38 -18.51 44.58
N MET A 59 -24.81 -17.34 44.09
CA MET A 59 -23.93 -16.29 43.57
C MET A 59 -23.83 -15.09 44.51
N THR A 60 -22.60 -14.70 44.85
CA THR A 60 -22.30 -13.45 45.57
C THR A 60 -22.63 -12.21 44.73
N GLU A 61 -22.94 -11.11 45.41
CA GLU A 61 -23.53 -9.88 44.84
C GLU A 61 -22.82 -9.30 43.60
N LYS A 62 -21.48 -9.36 43.53
CA LYS A 62 -20.70 -8.90 42.37
C LYS A 62 -21.08 -9.56 41.02
N VAL A 63 -21.72 -10.73 41.03
CA VAL A 63 -22.10 -11.49 39.81
C VAL A 63 -23.50 -11.12 39.28
N ARG A 64 -24.25 -10.25 39.96
CA ARG A 64 -25.59 -9.81 39.52
C ARG A 64 -25.59 -8.81 38.34
N SER A 65 -24.43 -8.32 37.91
CA SER A 65 -24.33 -7.33 36.82
C SER A 65 -24.44 -7.99 35.42
N PRO A 66 -25.32 -7.50 34.52
CA PRO A 66 -25.47 -8.07 33.18
C PRO A 66 -24.19 -8.00 32.32
N SER A 67 -23.30 -7.05 32.59
CA SER A 67 -22.00 -6.89 31.93
C SER A 67 -21.05 -8.04 32.24
N TYR A 68 -20.94 -8.46 33.51
CA TYR A 68 -20.03 -9.51 33.94
C TYR A 68 -20.46 -10.89 33.39
N LEU A 69 -21.77 -11.16 33.38
CA LEU A 69 -22.34 -12.37 32.76
C LEU A 69 -22.12 -12.41 31.24
N LYS A 70 -22.26 -11.27 30.55
CA LYS A 70 -21.91 -11.16 29.11
C LYS A 70 -20.42 -11.43 28.86
N LYS A 71 -19.52 -10.83 29.66
CA LYS A 71 -18.07 -11.01 29.52
C LYS A 71 -17.65 -12.48 29.74
N ALA A 72 -18.09 -13.09 30.84
CA ALA A 72 -17.81 -14.50 31.13
C ALA A 72 -18.38 -15.46 30.07
N SER A 73 -19.61 -15.21 29.59
CA SER A 73 -20.21 -16.01 28.51
C SER A 73 -19.44 -15.89 27.19
N ALA A 74 -19.00 -14.68 26.83
CA ALA A 74 -18.19 -14.45 25.64
C ALA A 74 -16.80 -15.11 25.74
N GLU A 75 -16.14 -15.08 26.91
CA GLU A 75 -14.85 -15.74 27.12
C GLU A 75 -14.96 -17.27 27.12
N GLU A 76 -16.02 -17.84 27.70
CA GLU A 76 -16.28 -19.28 27.69
C GLU A 76 -16.61 -19.77 26.26
N MET A 77 -17.44 -19.02 25.53
CA MET A 77 -17.72 -19.28 24.12
C MET A 77 -16.44 -19.18 23.28
N ARG A 78 -15.61 -18.16 23.50
CA ARG A 78 -14.32 -17.98 22.81
C ARG A 78 -13.37 -19.16 23.09
N LYS A 79 -13.23 -19.59 24.35
CA LYS A 79 -12.43 -20.79 24.72
C LYS A 79 -12.95 -22.05 24.03
N SER A 80 -14.26 -22.29 24.06
CA SER A 80 -14.90 -23.43 23.40
C SER A 80 -14.66 -23.44 21.89
N VAL A 81 -14.78 -22.28 21.22
CA VAL A 81 -14.51 -22.13 19.79
C VAL A 81 -13.03 -22.40 19.48
N TYR A 82 -12.08 -21.84 20.24
CA TYR A 82 -10.65 -22.13 20.03
C TYR A 82 -10.30 -23.61 20.26
N ALA A 83 -10.82 -24.24 21.32
CA ALA A 83 -10.58 -25.65 21.61
C ALA A 83 -11.11 -26.59 20.51
N ASN A 84 -12.27 -26.26 19.92
CA ASN A 84 -12.89 -27.04 18.85
C ASN A 84 -12.51 -26.59 17.43
N TYR A 85 -11.70 -25.53 17.28
CA TYR A 85 -11.35 -24.94 15.98
C TYR A 85 -10.71 -25.97 15.03
N ALA A 86 -9.83 -26.83 15.55
CA ALA A 86 -9.17 -27.90 14.77
C ALA A 86 -10.13 -29.01 14.32
N ALA A 87 -11.30 -29.18 14.97
CA ALA A 87 -12.36 -30.05 14.49
C ALA A 87 -13.23 -29.34 13.44
N PHE A 88 -13.60 -28.08 13.67
CA PHE A 88 -14.38 -27.26 12.73
C PHE A 88 -13.68 -27.08 11.37
N ILE A 89 -12.38 -26.79 11.37
CA ILE A 89 -11.59 -26.68 10.13
C ILE A 89 -11.49 -28.02 9.40
N ARG A 90 -11.50 -29.15 10.14
CA ARG A 90 -11.49 -30.49 9.52
C ARG A 90 -12.82 -30.81 8.86
N THR A 91 -13.94 -30.65 9.57
CA THR A 91 -15.27 -30.93 9.02
C THR A 91 -15.63 -29.97 7.89
N SER A 92 -15.26 -28.68 7.98
CA SER A 92 -15.43 -27.73 6.87
C SER A 92 -14.65 -28.15 5.61
N LYS A 93 -13.44 -28.72 5.77
CA LYS A 93 -12.65 -29.23 4.65
C LYS A 93 -13.22 -30.53 4.07
N GLU A 94 -13.76 -31.41 4.92
CA GLU A 94 -14.46 -32.63 4.49
C GLU A 94 -15.74 -32.28 3.71
N ILE A 95 -16.49 -31.25 4.14
CA ILE A 95 -17.66 -30.73 3.40
C ILE A 95 -17.25 -30.20 2.02
N SER A 96 -16.23 -29.36 1.90
CA SER A 96 -15.80 -28.85 0.58
C SER A 96 -15.19 -29.92 -0.34
N ASN A 97 -14.65 -31.02 0.20
CA ASN A 97 -14.31 -32.19 -0.59
C ASN A 97 -15.57 -32.88 -1.13
N LEU A 98 -16.59 -33.09 -0.30
CA LEU A 98 -17.89 -33.67 -0.68
C LEU A 98 -18.63 -32.81 -1.72
N GLU A 99 -18.53 -31.48 -1.65
CA GLU A 99 -19.05 -30.58 -2.68
C GLU A 99 -18.36 -30.81 -4.04
N GLY A 100 -17.05 -31.06 -4.05
CA GLY A 100 -16.30 -31.44 -5.24
C GLY A 100 -16.72 -32.80 -5.82
N GLU A 101 -16.95 -33.80 -4.97
CA GLU A 101 -17.46 -35.12 -5.37
C GLU A 101 -18.91 -35.04 -5.88
N LEU A 102 -19.75 -34.17 -5.31
CA LEU A 102 -21.11 -33.90 -5.79
C LEU A 102 -21.11 -33.22 -7.16
N LEU A 103 -20.19 -32.28 -7.41
CA LEU A 103 -19.99 -31.67 -8.72
C LEU A 103 -19.50 -32.70 -9.75
N SER A 104 -18.57 -33.58 -9.37
CA SER A 104 -18.08 -34.66 -10.24
C SER A 104 -19.17 -35.66 -10.61
N THR A 105 -19.98 -36.11 -9.64
CA THR A 105 -21.10 -37.03 -9.89
C THR A 105 -22.22 -36.39 -10.70
N ARG A 106 -22.52 -35.10 -10.49
CA ARG A 106 -23.45 -34.33 -11.34
C ARG A 106 -22.97 -34.25 -12.79
N ASN A 107 -21.69 -34.00 -13.02
CA ASN A 107 -21.12 -33.96 -14.37
C ASN A 107 -21.20 -35.34 -15.04
N LEU A 108 -20.88 -36.41 -14.31
CA LEU A 108 -21.00 -37.79 -14.82
C LEU A 108 -22.45 -38.12 -15.22
N LEU A 109 -23.43 -37.80 -14.36
CA LEU A 109 -24.86 -37.93 -14.65
C LEU A 109 -25.27 -37.14 -15.90
N SER A 110 -24.76 -35.92 -16.07
CA SER A 110 -25.01 -35.11 -17.27
C SER A 110 -24.44 -35.76 -18.54
N THR A 111 -23.24 -36.35 -18.48
CA THR A 111 -22.65 -37.07 -19.62
C THR A 111 -23.38 -38.37 -19.95
N GLN A 112 -23.84 -39.13 -18.94
CA GLN A 112 -24.66 -40.32 -19.17
C GLN A 112 -26.04 -39.96 -19.73
N SER A 113 -26.67 -38.89 -19.26
CA SER A 113 -27.93 -38.38 -19.82
C SER A 113 -27.77 -37.98 -21.29
N ALA A 114 -26.70 -37.28 -21.66
CA ALA A 114 -26.40 -36.93 -23.06
C ALA A 114 -26.19 -38.18 -23.95
N LEU A 115 -25.49 -39.20 -23.44
CA LEU A 115 -25.32 -40.48 -24.15
C LEU A 115 -26.64 -41.25 -24.31
N ILE A 116 -27.50 -41.25 -23.28
CA ILE A 116 -28.83 -41.88 -23.33
C ILE A 116 -29.74 -41.15 -24.34
N HIS A 117 -29.72 -39.81 -24.37
CA HIS A 117 -30.44 -39.04 -25.38
C HIS A 117 -29.94 -39.36 -26.79
N SER A 118 -28.62 -39.35 -27.01
CA SER A 118 -28.02 -39.68 -28.31
C SER A 118 -28.28 -41.11 -28.77
N LEU A 119 -28.44 -42.08 -27.84
CA LEU A 119 -28.92 -43.43 -28.17
C LEU A 119 -30.42 -43.47 -28.48
N SER A 120 -31.24 -42.66 -27.79
CA SER A 120 -32.70 -42.62 -27.99
C SER A 120 -33.11 -41.98 -29.31
N GLU A 121 -32.31 -41.05 -29.84
CA GLU A 121 -32.48 -40.44 -31.16
C GLU A 121 -31.89 -41.31 -32.29
N GLY A 122 -31.02 -42.26 -31.95
CA GLY A 122 -30.23 -43.06 -32.90
C GLY A 122 -30.92 -44.29 -33.50
N VAL A 123 -32.24 -44.45 -33.36
CA VAL A 123 -32.97 -45.65 -33.84
C VAL A 123 -34.19 -45.28 -34.68
N HIS A 124 -33.97 -45.06 -35.98
CA HIS A 124 -34.99 -45.27 -37.01
C HIS A 124 -34.31 -45.81 -38.27
N ILE A 125 -34.54 -47.09 -38.59
CA ILE A 125 -34.04 -47.76 -39.79
C ILE A 125 -35.18 -48.55 -40.43
N ASP A 126 -35.52 -48.17 -41.66
CA ASP A 126 -36.23 -48.94 -42.69
C ASP A 126 -35.59 -48.54 -44.04
N SER A 127 -35.26 -49.44 -44.97
CA SER A 127 -36.15 -50.27 -45.83
C SER A 127 -37.00 -49.40 -46.78
N LEU A 128 -37.24 -49.66 -48.08
CA LEU A 128 -36.81 -50.64 -49.12
C LEU A 128 -37.38 -50.08 -50.48
N THR A 129 -37.00 -50.36 -51.75
CA THR A 129 -36.24 -51.45 -52.43
C THR A 129 -35.59 -50.95 -53.76
N ILE A 130 -34.88 -51.86 -54.45
CA ILE A 130 -34.35 -51.90 -55.85
C ILE A 130 -35.29 -51.33 -56.96
N SER A 131 -34.72 -50.74 -58.02
CA SER A 131 -35.19 -50.92 -59.43
C SER A 131 -34.10 -50.58 -60.50
N LEU A 132 -34.29 -51.10 -61.72
CA LEU A 132 -33.57 -50.85 -62.98
C LEU A 132 -33.88 -49.41 -63.55
N GLU A 133 -33.36 -48.89 -64.67
CA GLU A 133 -33.04 -49.55 -65.96
C GLU A 133 -32.20 -48.69 -66.96
N ASP A 134 -31.40 -49.39 -67.78
CA ASP A 134 -30.90 -49.15 -69.15
C ASP A 134 -30.34 -47.82 -69.72
N SER A 135 -29.64 -48.04 -70.85
CA SER A 135 -28.85 -47.13 -71.69
C SER A 135 -29.64 -46.38 -72.76
N ALA A 136 -29.06 -45.30 -73.29
CA ALA A 136 -29.21 -44.90 -74.70
C ALA A 136 -27.91 -44.26 -75.22
N GLU A 137 -27.68 -44.37 -76.53
CA GLU A 137 -26.47 -43.91 -77.19
C GLU A 137 -26.66 -42.51 -77.83
N GLN A 138 -25.55 -41.76 -77.90
CA GLN A 138 -25.04 -41.09 -79.11
C GLN A 138 -26.03 -40.40 -80.09
N ASP A 139 -25.80 -39.11 -80.36
CA ASP A 139 -25.66 -38.69 -81.76
C ASP A 139 -24.70 -37.51 -81.95
N THR A 140 -24.18 -37.34 -83.17
CA THR A 140 -23.07 -36.43 -83.51
C THR A 140 -23.48 -35.44 -84.59
N PHE A 141 -23.15 -34.15 -84.43
CA PHE A 141 -23.22 -33.19 -85.53
C PHE A 141 -21.92 -32.41 -85.71
N LEU A 142 -21.59 -32.22 -86.99
CA LEU A 142 -20.29 -31.78 -87.48
C LEU A 142 -20.14 -30.26 -87.38
N VAL A 143 -18.96 -29.83 -86.93
CA VAL A 143 -18.37 -28.53 -87.29
C VAL A 143 -16.96 -28.82 -87.80
N GLU A 144 -16.51 -28.03 -88.77
CA GLU A 144 -15.29 -28.28 -89.56
C GLU A 144 -14.01 -28.18 -88.73
N ASP A 145 -12.91 -28.78 -89.23
CA ASP A 145 -11.54 -28.64 -88.70
C ASP A 145 -11.00 -27.20 -88.88
N GLN A 146 -11.64 -26.25 -88.21
CA GLN A 146 -11.10 -24.92 -87.99
C GLN A 146 -9.94 -25.07 -87.01
N GLU A 147 -8.71 -25.13 -87.52
CA GLU A 147 -7.51 -25.35 -86.70
C GLU A 147 -7.51 -24.36 -85.52
N PRO A 148 -7.51 -24.84 -84.25
CA PRO A 148 -7.76 -23.98 -83.12
C PRO A 148 -6.69 -22.89 -83.04
N SER A 149 -7.15 -21.66 -82.80
CA SER A 149 -6.29 -20.48 -82.68
C SER A 149 -5.15 -20.76 -81.70
N GLU A 150 -3.98 -20.16 -81.89
CA GLU A 150 -2.86 -20.29 -80.94
C GLU A 150 -3.30 -19.96 -79.50
N LEU A 151 -4.26 -19.03 -79.36
CA LEU A 151 -4.91 -18.67 -78.10
C LEU A 151 -5.78 -19.80 -77.51
N GLN A 152 -6.50 -20.55 -78.34
CA GLN A 152 -7.34 -21.68 -77.92
C GLN A 152 -6.49 -22.91 -77.55
N LYS A 153 -5.42 -23.17 -78.32
CA LYS A 153 -4.42 -24.19 -77.99
C LYS A 153 -3.78 -23.88 -76.64
N TRP A 154 -3.31 -22.64 -76.44
CA TRP A 154 -2.75 -22.18 -75.16
C TRP A 154 -3.73 -22.32 -73.98
N CYS A 155 -5.02 -21.99 -74.17
CA CYS A 155 -6.04 -22.19 -73.13
C CYS A 155 -6.28 -23.67 -72.76
N ALA A 156 -6.03 -24.61 -73.68
CA ALA A 156 -6.12 -26.05 -73.42
C ALA A 156 -4.86 -26.61 -72.74
N ASP A 157 -3.67 -26.10 -73.10
CA ASP A 157 -2.38 -26.50 -72.52
C ASP A 157 -2.12 -25.89 -71.12
N PHE A 158 -2.75 -24.75 -70.81
CA PHE A 158 -2.56 -23.99 -69.57
C PHE A 158 -2.74 -24.78 -68.27
N PRO A 159 -3.79 -25.63 -68.09
CA PRO A 159 -3.98 -26.40 -66.86
C PRO A 159 -2.86 -27.42 -66.62
N ASP A 160 -2.44 -28.14 -67.67
CA ASP A 160 -1.38 -29.15 -67.60
C ASP A 160 -0.02 -28.49 -67.32
N MET A 161 0.26 -27.35 -67.96
CA MET A 161 1.45 -26.53 -67.66
C MET A 161 1.47 -26.09 -66.18
N LEU A 162 0.33 -25.66 -65.63
CA LEU A 162 0.25 -25.23 -64.25
C LEU A 162 0.45 -26.41 -63.27
N ASP A 163 -0.21 -27.54 -63.49
CA ASP A 163 -0.05 -28.73 -62.62
C ASP A 163 1.40 -29.24 -62.63
N VAL A 164 2.15 -29.10 -63.74
CA VAL A 164 3.61 -29.35 -63.78
C VAL A 164 4.38 -28.36 -62.89
N LEU A 165 4.11 -27.05 -63.00
CA LEU A 165 4.78 -26.03 -62.17
C LEU A 165 4.49 -26.22 -60.67
N LEU A 166 3.29 -26.68 -60.32
CA LEU A 166 2.92 -27.02 -58.95
C LEU A 166 3.63 -28.30 -58.45
N ALA A 167 3.73 -29.33 -59.29
CA ALA A 167 4.49 -30.55 -58.97
C ALA A 167 5.99 -30.26 -58.77
N GLU A 168 6.58 -29.37 -59.56
CA GLU A 168 7.96 -28.88 -59.40
C GLU A 168 8.13 -27.87 -58.24
N ARG A 169 7.04 -27.50 -57.55
CA ARG A 169 6.97 -26.50 -56.47
C ARG A 169 7.43 -25.09 -56.85
N LYS A 170 7.33 -24.72 -58.12
CA LYS A 170 7.73 -23.40 -58.63
C LYS A 170 6.62 -22.38 -58.46
N VAL A 171 6.34 -22.03 -57.19
CA VAL A 171 5.20 -21.20 -56.80
C VAL A 171 5.19 -19.85 -57.54
N ASP A 172 6.33 -19.18 -57.68
CA ASP A 172 6.38 -17.87 -58.37
C ASP A 172 6.09 -18.00 -59.88
N GLU A 173 6.66 -19.01 -60.56
CA GLU A 173 6.35 -19.29 -61.98
C GLU A 173 4.87 -19.67 -62.19
N ALA A 174 4.27 -20.42 -61.24
CA ALA A 174 2.85 -20.76 -61.26
C ALA A 174 1.94 -19.54 -61.05
N LEU A 175 2.33 -18.59 -60.19
CA LEU A 175 1.61 -17.33 -60.00
C LEU A 175 1.73 -16.43 -61.24
N ASP A 176 2.92 -16.32 -61.82
CA ASP A 176 3.16 -15.53 -63.03
C ASP A 176 2.36 -16.10 -64.23
N ALA A 177 2.22 -17.42 -64.33
CA ALA A 177 1.35 -18.09 -65.31
C ALA A 177 -0.14 -17.82 -65.08
N LEU A 178 -0.61 -17.76 -63.82
CA LEU A 178 -1.99 -17.38 -63.47
C LEU A 178 -2.27 -15.91 -63.79
N ASP A 179 -1.32 -15.01 -63.50
CA ASP A 179 -1.42 -13.57 -63.79
C ASP A 179 -1.32 -13.27 -65.32
N GLU A 180 -0.71 -14.15 -66.11
CA GLU A 180 -0.78 -14.14 -67.58
C GLU A 180 -2.14 -14.65 -68.08
N ALA A 181 -2.68 -15.74 -67.50
CA ALA A 181 -3.99 -16.28 -67.88
C ALA A 181 -5.13 -15.27 -67.66
N GLU A 182 -5.08 -14.50 -66.57
CA GLU A 182 -6.04 -13.42 -66.32
C GLU A 182 -5.89 -12.25 -67.30
N ARG A 183 -4.67 -11.88 -67.69
CA ARG A 183 -4.45 -10.89 -68.75
C ARG A 183 -4.97 -11.37 -70.10
N ILE A 184 -4.72 -12.63 -70.47
CA ILE A 184 -5.24 -13.23 -71.70
C ILE A 184 -6.77 -13.27 -71.69
N ALA A 185 -7.40 -13.65 -70.57
CA ALA A 185 -8.86 -13.65 -70.43
C ALA A 185 -9.47 -12.23 -70.53
N ALA A 186 -8.79 -11.21 -69.99
CA ALA A 186 -9.21 -9.81 -70.09
C ALA A 186 -9.02 -9.24 -71.51
N ASP A 187 -7.87 -9.48 -72.14
CA ASP A 187 -7.56 -9.04 -73.50
C ASP A 187 -8.52 -9.69 -74.52
N ALA A 188 -8.79 -11.00 -74.39
CA ALA A 188 -9.72 -11.70 -75.28
C ALA A 188 -11.16 -11.17 -75.16
N LYS A 189 -11.57 -10.78 -73.95
CA LYS A 189 -12.86 -10.12 -73.68
C LYS A 189 -12.92 -8.69 -74.23
N GLN A 190 -11.79 -7.97 -74.30
CA GLN A 190 -11.74 -6.61 -74.86
C GLN A 190 -11.62 -6.61 -76.40
N LYS A 191 -11.02 -7.66 -76.98
CA LYS A 191 -10.75 -7.78 -78.43
C LYS A 191 -11.73 -8.69 -79.16
N GLU A 192 -12.70 -9.28 -78.45
CA GLU A 192 -13.70 -10.24 -78.96
C GLU A 192 -13.08 -11.47 -79.68
N THR A 193 -11.90 -11.93 -79.23
CA THR A 193 -11.14 -13.02 -79.89
C THR A 193 -11.44 -14.42 -79.36
N LEU A 194 -12.33 -14.55 -78.37
CA LEU A 194 -12.86 -15.82 -77.84
C LEU A 194 -14.36 -15.67 -77.63
N THR A 195 -15.12 -16.77 -77.67
CA THR A 195 -16.56 -16.69 -77.38
C THR A 195 -16.80 -16.42 -75.89
N THR A 196 -17.97 -15.87 -75.56
CA THR A 196 -18.38 -15.66 -74.16
C THR A 196 -18.36 -16.96 -73.35
N ALA A 197 -18.62 -18.11 -73.99
CA ALA A 197 -18.55 -19.42 -73.35
C ALA A 197 -17.10 -19.82 -73.02
N ASP A 198 -16.17 -19.66 -73.97
CA ASP A 198 -14.75 -19.94 -73.75
C ASP A 198 -14.15 -19.05 -72.66
N ILE A 199 -14.51 -17.76 -72.66
CA ILE A 199 -14.08 -16.81 -71.63
C ILE A 199 -14.63 -17.21 -70.26
N MET A 200 -15.88 -17.67 -70.16
CA MET A 200 -16.43 -18.18 -68.90
C MET A 200 -15.77 -19.49 -68.45
N ALA A 201 -15.46 -20.40 -69.37
CA ALA A 201 -14.73 -21.64 -69.08
C ALA A 201 -13.32 -21.34 -68.56
N LEU A 202 -12.56 -20.47 -69.25
CA LEU A 202 -11.21 -20.06 -68.83
C LEU A 202 -11.21 -19.38 -67.46
N ASN A 203 -12.14 -18.44 -67.20
CA ASN A 203 -12.25 -17.79 -65.88
C ASN A 203 -12.64 -18.78 -64.77
N LYS A 204 -13.44 -19.82 -65.09
CA LYS A 204 -13.72 -20.91 -64.16
C LYS A 204 -12.45 -21.70 -63.86
N THR A 205 -11.72 -22.16 -64.88
CA THR A 205 -10.48 -22.93 -64.72
C THR A 205 -9.40 -22.16 -63.97
N ILE A 206 -9.25 -20.86 -64.24
CA ILE A 206 -8.36 -19.96 -63.47
C ILE A 206 -8.80 -19.92 -62.01
N SER A 207 -10.08 -19.66 -61.70
CA SER A 207 -10.52 -19.53 -60.30
C SER A 207 -10.48 -20.85 -59.52
N GLU A 208 -10.79 -22.00 -60.15
CA GLU A 208 -10.59 -23.33 -59.57
C GLU A 208 -9.10 -23.60 -59.27
N ASN A 209 -8.19 -23.26 -60.19
CA ASN A 209 -6.75 -23.48 -60.00
C ASN A 209 -6.11 -22.49 -58.99
N ARG A 210 -6.56 -21.23 -58.92
CA ARG A 210 -6.19 -20.29 -57.84
C ARG A 210 -6.60 -20.84 -56.47
N GLN A 211 -7.79 -21.43 -56.36
CA GLN A 211 -8.26 -22.03 -55.11
C GLN A 211 -7.43 -23.27 -54.73
N LYS A 212 -7.17 -24.20 -55.67
CA LYS A 212 -6.26 -25.35 -55.45
C LYS A 212 -4.89 -24.90 -54.91
N LEU A 213 -4.27 -23.91 -55.56
CA LEU A 213 -2.96 -23.40 -55.15
C LEU A 213 -3.02 -22.71 -53.78
N ALA A 214 -4.07 -21.93 -53.49
CA ALA A 214 -4.27 -21.33 -52.18
C ALA A 214 -4.43 -22.38 -51.07
N ASP A 215 -5.14 -23.48 -51.32
CA ASP A 215 -5.30 -24.56 -50.35
C ASP A 215 -3.99 -25.34 -50.14
N GLN A 216 -3.22 -25.62 -51.19
CA GLN A 216 -1.88 -26.23 -51.08
C GLN A 216 -0.89 -25.35 -50.29
N LEU A 217 -0.89 -24.04 -50.53
CA LEU A 217 -0.05 -23.08 -49.79
C LEU A 217 -0.49 -22.96 -48.33
N ALA A 218 -1.80 -22.99 -48.06
CA ALA A 218 -2.36 -22.97 -46.72
C ALA A 218 -2.01 -24.25 -45.93
N GLU A 219 -2.05 -25.42 -46.57
CA GLU A 219 -1.61 -26.68 -45.96
C GLU A 219 -0.11 -26.66 -45.67
N ALA A 220 0.72 -26.25 -46.64
CA ALA A 220 2.17 -26.16 -46.47
C ALA A 220 2.57 -25.21 -45.33
N ALA A 221 1.87 -24.09 -45.16
CA ALA A 221 2.06 -23.15 -44.06
C ALA A 221 1.61 -23.70 -42.69
N CYS A 222 0.72 -24.71 -42.65
CA CYS A 222 0.23 -25.36 -41.44
C CYS A 222 1.10 -26.53 -40.93
N GLN A 223 2.05 -27.01 -41.73
CA GLN A 223 2.91 -28.13 -41.31
C GLN A 223 3.86 -27.72 -40.17
N SER A 224 4.44 -28.70 -39.45
CA SER A 224 5.14 -28.45 -38.17
C SER A 224 6.58 -27.90 -38.30
N SER A 225 7.01 -27.48 -39.48
CA SER A 225 8.40 -27.02 -39.70
C SER A 225 8.67 -25.95 -40.80
N PRO A 226 7.72 -25.10 -41.26
CA PRO A 226 8.08 -24.04 -42.18
C PRO A 226 9.09 -23.09 -41.51
N ARG A 227 10.27 -22.92 -42.12
CA ARG A 227 11.17 -21.84 -41.73
C ARG A 227 10.46 -20.50 -41.91
N GLY A 228 10.86 -19.49 -41.14
CA GLY A 228 10.37 -18.11 -41.29
C GLY A 228 10.74 -17.42 -42.61
N VAL A 229 11.13 -18.18 -43.63
CA VAL A 229 11.26 -17.74 -45.04
C VAL A 229 10.11 -18.37 -45.82
N GLU A 230 9.96 -19.70 -45.74
CA GLU A 230 8.86 -20.48 -46.35
C GLU A 230 7.48 -19.96 -45.91
N LEU A 231 7.27 -19.65 -44.62
CA LEU A 231 6.01 -19.09 -44.12
C LEU A 231 5.69 -17.71 -44.74
N ARG A 232 6.69 -16.85 -44.94
CA ARG A 232 6.49 -15.54 -45.58
C ARG A 232 6.26 -15.69 -47.07
N ALA A 233 7.00 -16.56 -47.75
CA ALA A 233 6.78 -16.87 -49.17
C ALA A 233 5.36 -17.39 -49.42
N ALA A 234 4.87 -18.34 -48.61
CA ALA A 234 3.51 -18.85 -48.70
C ALA A 234 2.46 -17.76 -48.42
N ALA A 235 2.68 -16.90 -47.42
CA ALA A 235 1.78 -15.77 -47.14
C ALA A 235 1.78 -14.70 -48.25
N SER A 236 2.93 -14.41 -48.87
CA SER A 236 3.05 -13.52 -50.04
C SER A 236 2.36 -14.11 -51.27
N ALA A 237 2.52 -15.40 -51.52
CA ALA A 237 1.84 -16.12 -52.59
C ALA A 237 0.32 -16.11 -52.41
N LEU A 238 -0.17 -16.40 -51.20
CA LEU A 238 -1.59 -16.28 -50.85
C LEU A 238 -2.13 -14.85 -51.01
N LYS A 239 -1.33 -13.82 -50.68
CA LYS A 239 -1.68 -12.42 -50.92
C LYS A 239 -1.75 -12.11 -52.42
N ARG A 240 -0.81 -12.58 -53.25
CA ARG A 240 -0.87 -12.49 -54.73
C ARG A 240 -2.12 -13.18 -55.29
N LEU A 241 -2.52 -14.31 -54.70
CA LEU A 241 -3.75 -15.02 -55.07
C LEU A 241 -5.04 -14.27 -54.72
N GLY A 242 -4.97 -13.26 -53.84
CA GLY A 242 -6.09 -12.44 -53.39
C GLY A 242 -6.63 -12.84 -52.01
N ASP A 243 -6.17 -13.95 -51.43
CA ASP A 243 -6.60 -14.42 -50.11
C ASP A 243 -5.66 -13.92 -48.99
N GLY A 244 -5.51 -12.60 -48.92
CA GLY A 244 -4.81 -11.90 -47.85
C GLY A 244 -5.35 -12.20 -46.43
N PRO A 245 -6.67 -12.33 -46.20
CA PRO A 245 -7.21 -12.69 -44.88
C PRO A 245 -6.80 -14.08 -44.40
N ARG A 246 -6.81 -15.10 -45.28
CA ARG A 246 -6.29 -16.43 -44.93
C ARG A 246 -4.78 -16.38 -44.72
N ALA A 247 -4.03 -15.68 -45.58
CA ALA A 247 -2.59 -15.48 -45.44
C ALA A 247 -2.20 -14.88 -44.07
N HIS A 248 -2.90 -13.82 -43.65
CA HIS A 248 -2.64 -13.14 -42.38
C HIS A 248 -3.01 -14.02 -41.18
N SER A 249 -4.17 -14.67 -41.23
CA SER A 249 -4.63 -15.63 -40.22
C SER A 249 -3.63 -16.78 -40.01
N LEU A 250 -3.11 -17.34 -41.11
CA LEU A 250 -2.11 -18.41 -41.09
C LEU A 250 -0.80 -17.93 -40.45
N LEU A 251 -0.26 -16.78 -40.88
CA LEU A 251 0.97 -16.20 -40.33
C LEU A 251 0.88 -15.96 -38.81
N LEU A 252 -0.22 -15.37 -38.34
CA LEU A 252 -0.48 -15.19 -36.89
C LEU A 252 -0.64 -16.52 -36.14
N SER A 253 -1.27 -17.53 -36.77
CA SER A 253 -1.46 -18.86 -36.16
C SER A 253 -0.14 -19.62 -36.00
N ALA A 254 0.73 -19.59 -37.01
CA ALA A 254 2.05 -20.24 -36.96
C ALA A 254 2.95 -19.58 -35.91
N HIS A 255 2.84 -18.27 -35.72
CA HIS A 255 3.52 -17.56 -34.64
C HIS A 255 2.97 -17.91 -33.24
N ASP A 256 1.64 -18.08 -33.09
CA ASP A 256 1.00 -18.55 -31.86
C ASP A 256 1.39 -20.01 -31.51
N GLN A 257 1.45 -20.90 -32.50
CA GLN A 257 1.97 -22.26 -32.33
C GLN A 257 3.44 -22.26 -31.86
N ARG A 258 4.31 -21.49 -32.53
CA ARG A 258 5.71 -21.31 -32.12
C ARG A 258 5.82 -20.77 -30.69
N LEU A 259 4.98 -19.82 -30.31
CA LEU A 259 4.98 -19.27 -28.95
C LEU A 259 4.58 -20.33 -27.91
N LYS A 260 3.55 -21.14 -28.19
CA LYS A 260 3.13 -22.26 -27.34
C LYS A 260 4.25 -23.29 -27.15
N LEU A 261 4.97 -23.65 -28.20
CA LEU A 261 6.13 -24.55 -28.13
C LEU A 261 7.26 -23.94 -27.28
N ASN A 262 7.63 -22.68 -27.51
CA ASN A 262 8.67 -22.01 -26.72
C ASN A 262 8.28 -21.90 -25.24
N MET A 263 7.00 -21.62 -24.92
CA MET A 263 6.50 -21.55 -23.54
C MET A 263 6.64 -22.88 -22.77
N GLN A 264 6.52 -24.04 -23.43
CA GLN A 264 6.67 -25.34 -22.77
C GLN A 264 8.07 -25.53 -22.15
N THR A 265 9.10 -24.83 -22.66
CA THR A 265 10.47 -24.90 -22.14
C THR A 265 10.72 -24.04 -20.89
N ILE A 266 9.79 -23.13 -20.54
CA ILE A 266 9.96 -22.20 -19.41
C ILE A 266 9.12 -22.64 -18.22
N HIS A 267 9.78 -23.22 -17.22
CA HIS A 267 9.15 -23.64 -15.98
C HIS A 267 9.33 -22.58 -14.86
N PRO A 268 8.28 -22.26 -14.08
CA PRO A 268 8.42 -21.47 -12.86
C PRO A 268 9.36 -22.18 -11.87
N SER A 269 10.52 -21.60 -11.62
CA SER A 269 11.53 -22.15 -10.72
C SER A 269 11.20 -21.77 -9.28
N SER A 270 11.11 -22.75 -8.38
CA SER A 270 10.69 -22.53 -6.97
C SER A 270 11.71 -21.80 -6.10
N THR A 271 12.95 -21.62 -6.57
CA THR A 271 14.08 -21.07 -5.81
C THR A 271 14.50 -19.67 -6.23
N THR A 272 14.18 -19.23 -7.45
CA THR A 272 14.54 -17.91 -7.95
C THR A 272 13.38 -16.93 -7.85
N TYR A 273 13.70 -15.79 -7.23
CA TYR A 273 12.96 -14.53 -7.28
C TYR A 273 12.34 -14.25 -8.67
N GLY A 274 11.06 -13.88 -8.70
CA GLY A 274 10.20 -13.98 -9.90
C GLY A 274 10.70 -13.25 -11.15
N GLY A 275 11.56 -12.24 -11.01
CA GLY A 275 12.15 -11.49 -12.13
C GLY A 275 12.86 -12.37 -13.16
N ALA A 276 13.52 -13.47 -12.75
CA ALA A 276 14.20 -14.37 -13.68
C ALA A 276 13.21 -15.13 -14.60
N TYR A 277 12.09 -15.58 -14.05
CA TYR A 277 11.00 -16.21 -14.80
C TYR A 277 10.32 -15.18 -15.71
N THR A 278 10.02 -13.98 -15.19
CA THR A 278 9.42 -12.89 -15.97
C THR A 278 10.31 -12.44 -17.13
N ALA A 279 11.63 -12.34 -16.94
CA ALA A 279 12.58 -12.00 -18.00
C ALA A 279 12.61 -13.07 -19.11
N SER A 280 12.68 -14.35 -18.72
CA SER A 280 12.71 -15.49 -19.65
C SER A 280 11.42 -15.56 -20.48
N LEU A 281 10.27 -15.42 -19.83
CA LEU A 281 8.96 -15.47 -20.49
C LEU A 281 8.73 -14.22 -21.37
N ALA A 282 9.13 -13.04 -20.91
CA ALA A 282 9.06 -11.80 -21.68
C ALA A 282 9.92 -11.90 -22.95
N GLN A 283 11.14 -12.41 -22.84
CA GLN A 283 12.04 -12.59 -23.98
C GLN A 283 11.40 -13.46 -25.08
N GLN A 284 10.73 -14.56 -24.73
CA GLN A 284 10.03 -15.40 -25.71
C GLN A 284 8.79 -14.70 -26.29
N VAL A 285 7.92 -14.15 -25.45
CA VAL A 285 6.66 -13.51 -25.90
C VAL A 285 6.94 -12.32 -26.80
N PHE A 286 7.73 -11.35 -26.33
CA PHE A 286 7.93 -10.11 -27.06
C PHE A 286 8.87 -10.25 -28.27
N SER A 287 9.76 -11.26 -28.31
CA SER A 287 10.52 -11.55 -29.54
C SER A 287 9.67 -12.22 -30.62
N VAL A 288 8.71 -13.09 -30.26
CA VAL A 288 7.75 -13.65 -31.22
C VAL A 288 6.78 -12.58 -31.72
N ILE A 289 6.34 -11.64 -30.86
CA ILE A 289 5.55 -10.47 -31.28
C ILE A 289 6.38 -9.55 -32.20
N ALA A 290 7.63 -9.24 -31.84
CA ALA A 290 8.52 -8.41 -32.67
C ALA A 290 8.77 -9.04 -34.06
N ARG A 291 8.80 -10.37 -34.12
CA ARG A 291 8.91 -11.13 -35.36
C ARG A 291 7.60 -11.09 -36.16
N ALA A 292 6.46 -11.34 -35.55
CA ALA A 292 5.14 -11.23 -36.19
C ALA A 292 4.91 -9.86 -36.84
N LEU A 293 5.31 -8.80 -36.13
CA LEU A 293 5.28 -7.43 -36.64
C LEU A 293 6.19 -7.21 -37.86
N SER A 294 7.41 -7.78 -37.85
CA SER A 294 8.33 -7.66 -38.99
C SER A 294 7.83 -8.47 -40.19
N ASP A 295 7.48 -9.74 -39.97
CA ASP A 295 7.03 -10.67 -41.00
C ASP A 295 5.69 -10.20 -41.60
N SER A 296 4.82 -9.54 -40.82
CA SER A 296 3.57 -8.95 -41.31
C SER A 296 3.78 -7.67 -42.13
N VAL A 297 4.69 -6.77 -41.73
CA VAL A 297 4.96 -5.55 -42.51
C VAL A 297 5.59 -5.90 -43.87
N GLU A 298 6.42 -6.94 -43.92
CA GLU A 298 7.06 -7.39 -45.17
C GLU A 298 6.06 -8.00 -46.17
N VAL A 299 5.03 -8.70 -45.70
CA VAL A 299 4.00 -9.34 -46.57
C VAL A 299 2.83 -8.38 -46.86
N PHE A 300 2.34 -7.67 -45.85
CA PHE A 300 1.10 -6.89 -45.92
C PHE A 300 1.30 -5.39 -46.10
N GLY A 301 2.48 -4.83 -45.78
CA GLY A 301 2.72 -3.38 -45.80
C GLY A 301 1.83 -2.63 -44.80
N ASP A 302 1.54 -1.36 -45.09
CA ASP A 302 0.77 -0.46 -44.23
C ASP A 302 -0.77 -0.65 -44.35
N GLU A 303 -1.23 -1.85 -44.67
CA GLU A 303 -2.66 -2.17 -44.83
C GLU A 303 -3.38 -2.23 -43.46
N SER A 304 -4.22 -1.21 -43.20
CA SER A 304 -4.86 -0.94 -41.91
C SER A 304 -5.73 -2.09 -41.35
N SER A 305 -6.30 -2.93 -42.22
CA SER A 305 -7.05 -4.13 -41.83
C SER A 305 -6.17 -5.10 -41.05
N TYR A 306 -5.11 -5.60 -41.69
CA TYR A 306 -4.16 -6.55 -41.11
C TYR A 306 -3.39 -5.96 -39.92
N ALA A 307 -3.08 -4.67 -39.96
CA ALA A 307 -2.51 -3.97 -38.81
C ALA A 307 -3.40 -4.06 -37.55
N SER A 308 -4.74 -3.96 -37.71
CA SER A 308 -5.68 -4.04 -36.58
C SER A 308 -5.80 -5.46 -35.99
N GLU A 309 -5.73 -6.49 -36.85
CA GLU A 309 -5.76 -7.89 -36.44
C GLU A 309 -4.47 -8.29 -35.70
N LEU A 310 -3.31 -7.89 -36.25
CA LEU A 310 -2.00 -8.04 -35.61
C LEU A 310 -1.93 -7.37 -34.23
N VAL A 311 -2.42 -6.14 -34.09
CA VAL A 311 -2.49 -5.43 -32.79
C VAL A 311 -3.39 -6.16 -31.81
N THR A 312 -4.52 -6.70 -32.27
CA THR A 312 -5.46 -7.49 -31.45
C THR A 312 -4.82 -8.81 -30.98
N TRP A 313 -4.12 -9.51 -31.87
CA TRP A 313 -3.35 -10.72 -31.55
C TRP A 313 -2.22 -10.43 -30.55
N ALA A 314 -1.40 -9.40 -30.79
CA ALA A 314 -0.31 -9.03 -29.91
C ALA A 314 -0.81 -8.61 -28.51
N THR A 315 -1.93 -7.90 -28.45
CA THR A 315 -2.63 -7.56 -27.20
C THR A 315 -3.06 -8.82 -26.44
N LYS A 316 -3.62 -9.82 -27.13
CA LYS A 316 -4.00 -11.12 -26.53
C LYS A 316 -2.78 -11.87 -25.97
N GLN A 317 -1.66 -11.89 -26.69
CA GLN A 317 -0.42 -12.51 -26.19
C GLN A 317 0.16 -11.76 -24.98
N ALA A 318 0.15 -10.42 -24.99
CA ALA A 318 0.58 -9.60 -23.86
C ALA A 318 -0.29 -9.81 -22.60
N MET A 319 -1.61 -9.97 -22.76
CA MET A 319 -2.51 -10.33 -21.65
C MET A 319 -2.22 -11.74 -21.12
N SER A 320 -2.01 -12.73 -21.99
CA SER A 320 -1.64 -14.11 -21.60
C SER A 320 -0.33 -14.13 -20.78
N PHE A 321 0.70 -13.44 -21.28
CA PHE A 321 1.95 -13.20 -20.57
C PHE A 321 1.74 -12.56 -19.18
N ALA A 322 0.96 -11.48 -19.12
CA ALA A 322 0.71 -10.78 -17.85
C ALA A 322 -0.03 -11.65 -16.83
N LEU A 323 -0.96 -12.51 -17.27
CA LEU A 323 -1.65 -13.47 -16.41
C LEU A 323 -0.70 -14.55 -15.88
N LEU A 324 0.21 -15.07 -16.71
CA LEU A 324 1.25 -16.03 -16.29
C LEU A 324 2.21 -15.41 -15.26
N VAL A 325 2.72 -14.21 -15.54
CA VAL A 325 3.56 -13.44 -14.59
C VAL A 325 2.82 -13.15 -13.29
N LYS A 326 1.55 -12.75 -13.37
CA LYS A 326 0.71 -12.50 -12.18
C LYS A 326 0.54 -13.75 -11.32
N ARG A 327 0.27 -14.90 -11.94
CA ARG A 327 0.07 -16.19 -11.27
C ARG A 327 1.35 -16.77 -10.66
N HIS A 328 2.48 -16.69 -11.39
CA HIS A 328 3.70 -17.44 -11.05
C HIS A 328 4.83 -16.61 -10.44
N ALA A 329 4.85 -15.28 -10.63
CA ALA A 329 5.84 -14.39 -10.03
C ALA A 329 5.21 -13.40 -9.01
N LEU A 330 4.11 -12.75 -9.35
CA LEU A 330 3.59 -11.64 -8.54
C LEU A 330 2.76 -12.08 -7.32
N ALA A 331 1.87 -13.07 -7.45
CA ALA A 331 0.85 -13.37 -6.44
C ALA A 331 1.41 -13.60 -5.02
N SER A 332 2.44 -14.43 -4.89
CA SER A 332 3.08 -14.69 -3.59
C SER A 332 3.89 -13.49 -3.09
N CYS A 333 4.66 -12.83 -3.97
CA CYS A 333 5.45 -11.66 -3.62
C CYS A 333 4.57 -10.49 -3.14
N ALA A 334 3.46 -10.22 -3.83
CA ALA A 334 2.53 -9.15 -3.48
C ALA A 334 1.84 -9.40 -2.13
N ALA A 335 1.36 -10.64 -1.90
CA ALA A 335 0.75 -11.01 -0.62
C ALA A 335 1.73 -10.89 0.57
N GLY A 336 3.02 -11.15 0.35
CA GLY A 336 4.08 -11.00 1.35
C GLY A 336 4.66 -9.59 1.50
N GLY A 337 4.14 -8.57 0.79
CA GLY A 337 4.71 -7.21 0.80
C GLY A 337 6.11 -7.10 0.16
N GLY A 338 6.47 -8.05 -0.72
CA GLY A 338 7.72 -8.09 -1.47
C GLY A 338 7.74 -7.10 -2.63
N LEU A 339 7.64 -5.79 -2.31
CA LEU A 339 7.43 -4.71 -3.27
C LEU A 339 8.53 -4.65 -4.36
N ARG A 340 9.81 -4.80 -3.98
CA ARG A 340 10.94 -4.88 -4.93
C ARG A 340 10.76 -5.96 -6.01
N ALA A 341 10.26 -7.14 -5.64
CA ALA A 341 10.07 -8.25 -6.58
C ALA A 341 8.97 -7.93 -7.61
N VAL A 342 7.89 -7.31 -7.16
CA VAL A 342 6.79 -6.85 -8.01
C VAL A 342 7.26 -5.69 -8.90
N ALA A 343 8.04 -4.75 -8.36
CA ALA A 343 8.63 -3.64 -9.08
C ALA A 343 9.56 -4.10 -10.22
N GLU A 344 10.50 -5.00 -9.95
CA GLU A 344 11.40 -5.56 -10.97
C GLU A 344 10.64 -6.32 -12.06
N CYS A 345 9.67 -7.18 -11.69
CA CYS A 345 8.86 -7.91 -12.66
C CYS A 345 8.07 -6.97 -13.59
N VAL A 346 7.50 -5.88 -13.05
CA VAL A 346 6.80 -4.86 -13.83
C VAL A 346 7.78 -4.08 -14.72
N GLN A 347 8.96 -3.70 -14.22
CA GLN A 347 9.98 -3.03 -15.04
C GLN A 347 10.46 -3.88 -16.21
N ILE A 348 10.72 -5.18 -15.99
CA ILE A 348 11.11 -6.12 -17.04
C ILE A 348 10.04 -6.19 -18.12
N ALA A 349 8.77 -6.37 -17.73
CA ALA A 349 7.65 -6.41 -18.67
C ALA A 349 7.50 -5.10 -19.48
N LEU A 350 7.63 -3.94 -18.82
CA LEU A 350 7.55 -2.63 -19.49
C LEU A 350 8.75 -2.37 -20.41
N GLY A 351 9.97 -2.77 -20.04
CA GLY A 351 11.16 -2.58 -20.88
C GLY A 351 11.11 -3.34 -22.20
N TYR A 352 10.49 -4.53 -22.22
CA TYR A 352 10.23 -5.23 -23.48
C TYR A 352 9.10 -4.59 -24.31
N SER A 353 8.14 -3.91 -23.67
CA SER A 353 7.13 -3.10 -24.37
C SER A 353 7.71 -1.82 -24.96
N GLU A 354 8.56 -1.11 -24.21
CA GLU A 354 9.35 0.06 -24.66
C GLU A 354 10.22 -0.30 -25.88
N LEU A 355 10.74 -1.52 -25.95
CA LEU A 355 11.46 -2.03 -27.14
C LEU A 355 10.54 -2.27 -28.35
N LEU A 356 9.28 -2.68 -28.16
CA LEU A 356 8.29 -2.81 -29.25
C LEU A 356 7.71 -1.46 -29.69
N GLU A 357 7.67 -0.47 -28.80
CA GLU A 357 7.24 0.90 -29.13
C GLU A 357 8.18 1.54 -30.18
N THR A 358 9.47 1.18 -30.18
CA THR A 358 10.41 1.57 -31.26
C THR A 358 10.04 1.03 -32.66
N ARG A 359 9.13 0.04 -32.72
CA ARG A 359 8.60 -0.57 -33.95
C ARG A 359 7.14 -0.19 -34.22
N GLY A 360 6.59 0.78 -33.48
CA GLY A 360 5.21 1.26 -33.65
C GLY A 360 4.14 0.51 -32.85
N LEU A 361 4.51 -0.45 -31.97
CA LEU A 361 3.55 -1.26 -31.21
C LEU A 361 3.67 -1.02 -29.69
N SER A 362 2.75 -0.22 -29.13
CA SER A 362 2.65 -0.04 -27.66
C SER A 362 1.76 -1.09 -27.00
N LEU A 363 2.31 -1.81 -26.03
CA LEU A 363 1.57 -2.75 -25.17
C LEU A 363 1.58 -2.30 -23.70
N SER A 364 2.21 -1.16 -23.40
CA SER A 364 2.51 -0.71 -22.04
C SER A 364 1.24 -0.49 -21.20
N ALA A 365 0.21 0.12 -21.78
CA ALA A 365 -1.08 0.32 -21.13
C ALA A 365 -1.80 -1.00 -20.80
N VAL A 366 -1.67 -2.02 -21.66
CA VAL A 366 -2.26 -3.36 -21.46
C VAL A 366 -1.61 -4.05 -20.26
N LEU A 367 -0.28 -4.04 -20.20
CA LEU A 367 0.50 -4.63 -19.12
C LEU A 367 0.19 -3.93 -17.78
N MET A 368 0.20 -2.59 -17.76
CA MET A 368 -0.12 -1.80 -16.58
C MET A 368 -1.51 -2.13 -16.02
N LYS A 369 -2.54 -2.23 -16.89
CA LYS A 369 -3.91 -2.58 -16.48
C LYS A 369 -3.98 -3.94 -15.77
N GLN A 370 -3.20 -4.93 -16.20
CA GLN A 370 -3.19 -6.27 -15.59
C GLN A 370 -2.41 -6.32 -14.26
N PHE A 371 -1.29 -5.60 -14.18
CA PHE A 371 -0.41 -5.62 -13.01
C PHE A 371 -0.84 -4.69 -11.86
N ARG A 372 -1.60 -3.62 -12.15
CA ARG A 372 -2.01 -2.57 -11.17
C ARG A 372 -2.47 -3.15 -9.82
N SER A 373 -3.44 -4.05 -9.85
CA SER A 373 -3.98 -4.74 -8.65
C SER A 373 -2.93 -5.50 -7.82
N SER A 374 -1.92 -6.10 -8.44
CA SER A 374 -0.83 -6.78 -7.72
C SER A 374 0.22 -5.80 -7.18
N VAL A 375 0.41 -4.64 -7.82
CA VAL A 375 1.23 -3.56 -7.28
C VAL A 375 0.54 -2.92 -6.07
N GLU A 376 -0.75 -2.65 -6.14
CA GLU A 376 -1.56 -2.11 -5.05
C GLU A 376 -1.56 -3.06 -3.83
N GLN A 377 -1.74 -4.37 -4.06
CA GLN A 377 -1.64 -5.39 -3.00
C GLN A 377 -0.23 -5.46 -2.36
N ALA A 378 0.83 -5.34 -3.17
CA ALA A 378 2.22 -5.35 -2.69
C ALA A 378 2.55 -4.09 -1.88
N LEU A 379 2.03 -2.94 -2.31
CA LEU A 379 2.18 -1.66 -1.64
C LEU A 379 1.52 -1.72 -0.25
N GLU A 380 0.24 -2.08 -0.21
CA GLU A 380 -0.56 -2.21 1.01
C GLU A 380 0.07 -3.20 2.00
N SER A 381 0.49 -4.37 1.51
CA SER A 381 1.12 -5.39 2.37
C SER A 381 2.51 -4.97 2.86
N SER A 382 3.26 -4.16 2.10
CA SER A 382 4.50 -3.57 2.60
C SER A 382 4.25 -2.42 3.59
N LEU A 383 3.26 -1.57 3.35
CA LEU A 383 2.86 -0.48 4.26
C LEU A 383 2.45 -1.06 5.63
N ARG A 384 1.54 -2.03 5.64
CA ARG A 384 1.12 -2.78 6.84
C ARG A 384 2.31 -3.40 7.59
N ARG A 385 3.23 -4.06 6.87
CA ARG A 385 4.47 -4.65 7.45
C ARG A 385 5.37 -3.60 8.12
N ILE A 386 5.47 -2.38 7.58
CA ILE A 386 6.21 -1.28 8.22
C ILE A 386 5.54 -0.89 9.52
N GLY A 387 4.22 -0.73 9.55
CA GLY A 387 3.46 -0.42 10.77
C GLY A 387 3.58 -1.52 11.84
N GLU A 388 3.36 -2.77 11.46
CA GLU A 388 3.49 -3.94 12.35
C GLU A 388 4.90 -4.07 12.94
N SER A 389 5.95 -3.97 12.10
CA SER A 389 7.33 -4.06 12.57
C SER A 389 7.76 -2.85 13.40
N THR A 390 7.26 -1.65 13.12
CA THR A 390 7.58 -0.45 13.91
C THR A 390 6.91 -0.51 15.28
N ALA A 391 5.65 -0.93 15.32
CA ALA A 391 4.90 -1.07 16.58
C ALA A 391 5.51 -2.14 17.51
N ALA A 392 5.95 -3.28 16.96
CA ALA A 392 6.63 -4.33 17.74
C ALA A 392 7.98 -3.85 18.33
N LEU A 393 8.67 -2.94 17.64
CA LEU A 393 9.88 -2.29 18.16
C LEU A 393 9.55 -1.21 19.19
N ALA A 394 8.50 -0.42 18.97
CA ALA A 394 8.03 0.59 19.94
C ALA A 394 7.63 -0.04 21.29
N SER A 395 7.02 -1.23 21.29
CA SER A 395 6.72 -1.98 22.53
C SER A 395 7.95 -2.49 23.29
N ALA A 396 9.15 -2.43 22.70
CA ALA A 396 10.40 -2.88 23.28
C ALA A 396 11.49 -1.79 23.30
N ASP A 397 11.15 -0.54 22.95
CA ASP A 397 12.08 0.59 22.93
C ASP A 397 12.41 1.04 24.36
N ASP A 398 13.58 1.65 24.55
CA ASP A 398 13.97 2.30 25.82
C ASP A 398 13.87 3.83 25.77
N TRP A 399 13.51 4.35 24.59
CA TRP A 399 13.41 5.78 24.24
C TRP A 399 14.75 6.53 24.27
N VAL A 400 15.89 5.84 24.34
CA VAL A 400 17.21 6.49 24.35
C VAL A 400 17.62 6.91 22.93
N LEU A 401 17.88 8.19 22.73
CA LEU A 401 18.28 8.72 21.42
C LEU A 401 19.75 8.39 21.09
N THR A 402 19.94 7.42 20.20
CA THR A 402 21.27 6.93 19.78
C THR A 402 21.58 7.30 18.34
N HIS A 403 22.86 7.35 17.96
CA HIS A 403 23.26 7.39 16.54
C HIS A 403 23.01 6.01 15.89
N PRO A 404 22.72 5.95 14.56
CA PRO A 404 22.37 4.69 13.92
C PRO A 404 23.53 3.68 13.98
N PRO A 405 23.27 2.40 14.33
CA PRO A 405 24.32 1.40 14.50
C PRO A 405 25.06 1.13 13.19
N THR A 406 26.40 1.02 13.29
CA THR A 406 27.38 1.11 12.18
C THR A 406 27.30 0.03 11.09
N GLY A 407 26.33 -0.88 11.16
CA GLY A 407 26.04 -1.91 10.16
C GLY A 407 24.84 -1.62 9.24
N ILE A 408 24.03 -0.59 9.52
CA ILE A 408 23.00 -0.13 8.58
C ILE A 408 23.72 0.61 7.43
N ARG A 409 23.41 0.26 6.17
CA ARG A 409 24.12 0.76 4.99
C ARG A 409 24.23 2.30 5.02
N PRO A 410 25.45 2.89 4.99
CA PRO A 410 25.62 4.33 5.03
C PRO A 410 24.89 5.05 3.89
N PHE A 411 24.36 6.23 4.21
CA PHE A 411 23.78 7.16 3.25
C PHE A 411 24.68 7.35 2.02
N THR A 412 24.11 7.15 0.83
CA THR A 412 24.63 7.45 -0.52
C THR A 412 25.96 8.25 -0.58
N ARG A 413 27.10 7.55 -0.44
CA ARG A 413 28.47 8.10 -0.54
C ARG A 413 28.65 9.46 0.17
N SER A 414 28.17 9.60 1.41
CA SER A 414 28.59 10.72 2.25
C SER A 414 30.10 10.65 2.52
N SER A 415 30.81 11.75 2.31
CA SER A 415 32.23 11.88 2.63
C SER A 415 32.45 11.82 4.15
N ALA A 416 33.63 11.34 4.58
CA ALA A 416 33.91 10.98 5.97
C ALA A 416 33.76 12.12 7.00
N GLY A 417 33.70 13.38 6.57
CA GLY A 417 33.45 14.53 7.45
C GLY A 417 32.03 14.63 8.02
N ASN A 418 31.03 13.97 7.43
CA ASN A 418 29.62 14.16 7.81
C ASN A 418 29.10 13.20 8.90
N LEU A 419 29.96 12.42 9.56
CA LEU A 419 29.55 11.51 10.64
C LEU A 419 28.97 12.23 11.85
N ALA A 420 29.44 13.45 12.15
CA ALA A 420 28.93 14.29 13.24
C ALA A 420 27.51 14.86 13.00
N LEU A 421 26.94 14.67 11.81
CA LEU A 421 25.61 15.15 11.42
C LEU A 421 24.58 14.00 11.29
N GLN A 422 24.88 12.82 11.86
CA GLN A 422 23.90 11.72 11.92
C GLN A 422 22.86 11.99 13.02
N PRO A 423 21.57 12.15 12.68
CA PRO A 423 20.53 12.42 13.68
C PRO A 423 20.43 11.30 14.72
N LYS A 424 20.30 11.67 15.99
CA LYS A 424 19.98 10.73 17.07
C LYS A 424 18.47 10.39 17.02
N LEU A 425 18.13 9.12 17.18
CA LEU A 425 16.75 8.59 17.24
C LEU A 425 16.72 7.38 18.19
N SER A 426 15.55 7.00 18.69
CA SER A 426 15.39 5.71 19.40
C SER A 426 15.35 4.51 18.43
N THR A 427 15.31 3.30 18.96
CA THR A 427 15.47 2.08 18.14
C THR A 427 14.30 1.86 17.17
N SER A 428 13.07 2.18 17.58
CA SER A 428 11.89 2.11 16.71
C SER A 428 11.91 3.18 15.61
N ALA A 429 12.29 4.42 15.94
CA ALA A 429 12.36 5.53 14.99
C ALA A 429 13.43 5.33 13.90
N HIS A 430 14.62 4.83 14.27
CA HIS A 430 15.65 4.43 13.30
C HIS A 430 15.14 3.38 12.32
N ARG A 431 14.44 2.37 12.83
CA ARG A 431 13.91 1.26 12.02
C ARG A 431 12.76 1.70 11.12
N PHE A 432 11.86 2.54 11.62
CA PHE A 432 10.80 3.17 10.82
C PHE A 432 11.39 3.97 9.65
N ASN A 433 12.33 4.89 9.93
CA ASN A 433 13.04 5.65 8.88
C ASN A 433 13.72 4.71 7.86
N SER A 434 14.49 3.72 8.33
CA SER A 434 15.16 2.75 7.45
C SER A 434 14.18 2.04 6.52
N MET A 435 13.07 1.50 7.05
CA MET A 435 12.07 0.80 6.26
C MET A 435 11.34 1.71 5.27
N VAL A 436 11.08 2.96 5.64
CA VAL A 436 10.48 3.96 4.72
C VAL A 436 11.46 4.36 3.62
N GLN A 437 12.76 4.47 3.89
CA GLN A 437 13.79 4.71 2.85
C GLN A 437 13.88 3.53 1.87
N ASP A 438 13.92 2.29 2.36
CA ASP A 438 13.92 1.09 1.52
C ASP A 438 12.65 1.02 0.66
N PHE A 439 11.49 1.28 1.26
CA PHE A 439 10.19 1.35 0.56
C PHE A 439 10.16 2.41 -0.54
N PHE A 440 10.72 3.61 -0.32
CA PHE A 440 10.77 4.64 -1.37
C PHE A 440 11.70 4.27 -2.54
N GLU A 441 12.81 3.55 -2.32
CA GLU A 441 13.62 3.02 -3.42
C GLU A 441 12.91 1.86 -4.16
N ASP A 442 12.14 1.02 -3.46
CA ASP A 442 11.33 -0.06 -4.06
C ASP A 442 10.14 0.49 -4.88
N VAL A 443 9.54 1.59 -4.44
CA VAL A 443 8.48 2.32 -5.16
C VAL A 443 9.01 3.04 -6.41
N ARG A 444 10.24 3.54 -6.37
CA ARG A 444 10.83 4.41 -7.42
C ARG A 444 10.72 3.84 -8.85
N PRO A 445 10.93 2.53 -9.10
CA PRO A 445 10.54 1.84 -10.34
C PRO A 445 9.13 2.07 -10.89
N LEU A 446 8.15 2.29 -10.01
CA LEU A 446 6.71 2.21 -10.26
C LEU A 446 6.03 3.59 -10.40
N VAL A 447 6.79 4.69 -10.40
CA VAL A 447 6.27 6.08 -10.48
C VAL A 447 5.39 6.33 -11.72
N SER A 448 5.59 5.54 -12.79
CA SER A 448 4.76 5.53 -14.00
C SER A 448 3.29 5.10 -13.78
N LEU A 449 2.96 4.41 -12.67
CA LEU A 449 1.58 4.05 -12.31
C LEU A 449 0.78 5.20 -11.67
N GLN A 450 1.39 6.38 -11.47
CA GLN A 450 0.75 7.57 -10.87
C GLN A 450 0.26 7.38 -9.42
N LEU A 451 0.68 6.33 -8.72
CA LEU A 451 0.29 5.99 -7.34
C LEU A 451 0.81 6.96 -6.25
N GLY A 452 1.39 8.10 -6.60
CA GLY A 452 2.09 8.99 -5.66
C GLY A 452 1.23 9.46 -4.49
N GLY A 453 -0.05 9.79 -4.73
CA GLY A 453 -0.97 10.24 -3.68
C GLY A 453 -1.25 9.15 -2.63
N SER A 454 -1.69 7.97 -3.07
CA SER A 454 -2.01 6.84 -2.16
C SER A 454 -0.78 6.34 -1.40
N ILE A 455 0.41 6.43 -1.99
CA ILE A 455 1.68 6.10 -1.33
C ILE A 455 1.98 7.07 -0.19
N LEU A 456 1.77 8.37 -0.39
CA LEU A 456 2.01 9.38 0.64
C LEU A 456 0.93 9.35 1.73
N ASP A 457 -0.34 9.19 1.39
CA ASP A 457 -1.42 9.08 2.38
C ASP A 457 -1.34 7.75 3.17
N GLY A 458 -0.93 6.64 2.56
CA GLY A 458 -0.65 5.39 3.28
C GLY A 458 0.54 5.49 4.24
N LEU A 459 1.64 6.15 3.84
CA LEU A 459 2.76 6.43 4.74
C LEU A 459 2.36 7.38 5.90
N LEU A 460 1.47 8.34 5.64
CA LEU A 460 0.92 9.21 6.68
C LEU A 460 0.09 8.43 7.69
N GLN A 461 -0.74 7.47 7.26
CA GLN A 461 -1.52 6.63 8.17
C GLN A 461 -0.62 5.78 9.10
N ILE A 462 0.51 5.25 8.59
CA ILE A 462 1.49 4.55 9.43
C ILE A 462 2.18 5.53 10.38
N PHE A 463 2.56 6.72 9.91
CA PHE A 463 3.19 7.72 10.77
C PHE A 463 2.24 8.19 11.90
N ASP A 464 0.96 8.38 11.60
CA ASP A 464 -0.06 8.69 12.61
C ASP A 464 -0.22 7.51 13.60
N SER A 465 -0.28 6.28 13.10
CA SER A 465 -0.28 5.07 13.94
C SER A 465 0.96 4.97 14.84
N TYR A 466 2.13 5.36 14.36
CA TYR A 466 3.36 5.40 15.15
C TYR A 466 3.33 6.51 16.20
N VAL A 467 2.89 7.72 15.85
CA VAL A 467 2.77 8.82 16.81
C VAL A 467 1.69 8.55 17.86
N ASN A 468 0.60 7.87 17.51
CA ASN A 468 -0.39 7.41 18.49
C ASN A 468 0.21 6.37 19.48
N LEU A 469 1.18 5.55 19.05
CA LEU A 469 1.95 4.66 19.95
C LEU A 469 2.95 5.43 20.85
N LEU A 470 3.48 6.57 20.38
CA LEU A 470 4.28 7.48 21.20
C LEU A 470 3.39 8.21 22.22
N ILE A 471 2.15 8.57 21.87
CA ILE A 471 1.18 9.11 22.82
C ILE A 471 0.86 8.08 23.90
N SER A 472 0.67 6.80 23.55
CA SER A 472 0.49 5.71 24.52
C SER A 472 1.75 5.31 25.31
N ALA A 473 2.87 6.02 25.15
CA ALA A 473 4.08 5.88 25.96
C ALA A 473 4.22 7.00 27.00
N LEU A 474 3.41 8.06 26.92
CA LEU A 474 3.39 9.15 27.91
C LEU A 474 2.70 8.67 29.21
N PRO A 475 3.24 8.96 30.41
CA PRO A 475 2.54 8.69 31.66
C PRO A 475 1.13 9.29 31.70
N GLY A 476 0.21 8.65 32.43
CA GLY A 476 -1.20 9.05 32.50
C GLY A 476 -2.05 8.75 31.26
N SER A 477 -1.47 8.34 30.12
CA SER A 477 -2.22 8.08 28.86
C SER A 477 -3.14 6.85 28.87
N VAL A 478 -3.48 6.30 30.04
CA VAL A 478 -4.18 5.01 30.20
C VAL A 478 -5.67 5.20 30.50
N ASP A 479 -6.05 6.32 31.11
CA ASP A 479 -7.44 6.57 31.52
C ASP A 479 -8.36 7.04 30.38
N ASP A 480 -7.79 7.46 29.24
CA ASP A 480 -8.50 7.83 28.01
C ASP A 480 -9.03 6.60 27.22
N GLU A 481 -9.69 5.64 27.88
CA GLU A 481 -10.22 4.40 27.26
C GLU A 481 -11.15 4.69 26.06
N VAL A 482 -11.79 5.88 26.01
CA VAL A 482 -12.77 6.29 25.00
C VAL A 482 -12.24 6.26 23.57
N ASN A 483 -10.92 6.40 23.35
CA ASN A 483 -10.31 6.37 22.02
C ASN A 483 -9.66 5.02 21.64
N LEU A 484 -9.70 4.01 22.52
CA LEU A 484 -8.84 2.83 22.39
C LEU A 484 -9.40 1.68 21.52
N GLU A 485 -10.64 1.77 21.03
CA GLU A 485 -11.28 0.68 20.23
C GLU A 485 -10.53 0.34 18.92
N GLY A 486 -9.63 1.20 18.45
CA GLY A 486 -8.78 0.94 17.28
C GLY A 486 -7.39 0.34 17.58
N LEU A 487 -6.81 0.59 18.75
CA LEU A 487 -5.43 0.16 19.10
C LEU A 487 -5.46 -1.04 20.05
N GLY A 488 -5.83 -2.21 19.52
CA GLY A 488 -5.96 -3.46 20.29
C GLY A 488 -4.70 -3.83 21.11
N ASN A 489 -4.73 -3.50 22.40
CA ASN A 489 -3.86 -3.92 23.51
C ASN A 489 -2.36 -4.03 23.18
N ARG A 490 -1.79 -3.05 22.46
CA ARG A 490 -0.33 -2.96 22.28
C ARG A 490 0.29 -2.29 23.49
N ILE A 491 0.75 -3.09 24.45
CA ILE A 491 1.49 -2.60 25.62
C ILE A 491 2.79 -1.96 25.10
N VAL A 492 2.92 -0.66 25.29
CA VAL A 492 4.12 0.12 24.99
C VAL A 492 4.87 0.39 26.30
N ARG A 493 6.20 0.50 26.25
CA ARG A 493 6.98 0.86 27.44
C ARG A 493 6.79 2.34 27.76
N MET A 494 6.46 2.66 29.00
CA MET A 494 6.29 4.05 29.43
C MET A 494 7.62 4.83 29.35
N ALA A 495 7.52 6.11 28.99
CA ALA A 495 8.58 7.09 29.12
C ALA A 495 8.56 7.65 30.56
N GLU A 496 9.16 6.90 31.47
CA GLU A 496 9.17 7.18 32.92
C GLU A 496 9.89 8.49 33.28
N THR A 497 10.79 8.98 32.42
CA THR A 497 11.57 10.21 32.64
C THR A 497 11.28 11.29 31.60
N GLU A 498 11.41 12.55 32.01
CA GLU A 498 11.29 13.72 31.12
C GLU A 498 12.21 13.66 29.89
N GLU A 499 13.41 13.11 30.02
CA GLU A 499 14.33 12.90 28.89
C GLU A 499 13.75 11.92 27.86
N GLN A 500 13.17 10.80 28.32
CA GLN A 500 12.48 9.85 27.44
C GLN A 500 11.23 10.47 26.81
N GLN A 501 10.45 11.26 27.54
CA GLN A 501 9.24 11.92 27.03
C GLN A 501 9.60 12.97 25.95
N LEU A 502 10.63 13.78 26.19
CA LEU A 502 11.21 14.67 25.18
C LEU A 502 11.83 13.91 24.00
N ALA A 503 12.37 12.71 24.21
CA ALA A 503 12.86 11.84 23.14
C ALA A 503 11.73 11.33 22.22
N LEU A 504 10.51 11.08 22.73
CA LEU A 504 9.33 10.79 21.89
C LEU A 504 9.05 11.95 20.91
N LEU A 505 9.06 13.18 21.43
CA LEU A 505 8.89 14.41 20.62
C LEU A 505 10.05 14.62 19.65
N ALA A 506 11.30 14.35 20.06
CA ALA A 506 12.48 14.47 19.22
C ALA A 506 12.45 13.49 18.04
N ASN A 507 12.03 12.24 18.28
CA ASN A 507 11.77 11.23 17.24
C ASN A 507 10.70 11.72 16.23
N ALA A 508 9.51 12.06 16.73
CA ALA A 508 8.36 12.39 15.90
C ALA A 508 8.60 13.65 15.04
N SER A 509 9.13 14.71 15.65
CA SER A 509 9.50 15.96 14.95
C SER A 509 10.54 15.72 13.86
N LEU A 510 11.61 14.98 14.14
CA LEU A 510 12.72 14.79 13.19
C LEU A 510 12.31 13.95 11.96
N LEU A 511 11.43 12.98 12.18
CA LEU A 511 10.76 12.24 11.12
C LEU A 511 9.89 13.15 10.24
N ALA A 512 9.03 13.99 10.86
CA ALA A 512 8.10 14.86 10.14
C ALA A 512 8.77 16.07 9.43
N GLU A 513 9.80 16.65 10.03
CA GLU A 513 10.45 17.88 9.56
C GLU A 513 11.44 17.62 8.42
N GLU A 514 12.31 16.62 8.56
CA GLU A 514 13.39 16.34 7.63
C GLU A 514 13.25 14.97 6.96
N LEU A 515 13.24 13.88 7.73
CA LEU A 515 13.56 12.55 7.20
C LEU A 515 12.50 12.03 6.21
N LEU A 516 11.21 12.11 6.56
CA LEU A 516 10.11 11.69 5.69
C LEU A 516 9.95 12.62 4.47
N PRO A 517 9.96 13.97 4.59
CA PRO A 517 10.00 14.87 3.43
C PRO A 517 11.18 14.62 2.49
N ARG A 518 12.38 14.37 3.02
CA ARG A 518 13.61 14.08 2.27
C ARG A 518 13.55 12.73 1.57
N ALA A 519 12.89 11.73 2.16
CA ALA A 519 12.62 10.46 1.51
C ALA A 519 11.62 10.62 0.33
N ALA A 520 10.51 11.33 0.55
CA ALA A 520 9.49 11.56 -0.47
C ALA A 520 10.00 12.31 -1.71
N MET A 521 10.98 13.23 -1.57
CA MET A 521 11.61 13.92 -2.71
C MET A 521 12.18 12.96 -3.78
N LYS A 522 12.60 11.75 -3.40
CA LYS A 522 13.17 10.74 -4.32
C LYS A 522 12.18 10.32 -5.43
N LEU A 523 10.89 10.25 -5.12
CA LEU A 523 9.84 9.90 -6.09
C LEU A 523 9.76 10.91 -7.24
N TYR A 524 9.96 12.19 -6.94
CA TYR A 524 9.77 13.27 -7.89
C TYR A 524 11.02 13.58 -8.73
N SER A 525 12.22 13.35 -8.18
CA SER A 525 13.50 13.69 -8.82
C SER A 525 13.80 12.88 -10.10
N THR A 526 13.31 11.63 -10.19
CA THR A 526 13.71 10.71 -11.29
C THR A 526 13.06 11.06 -12.65
N ASN A 527 11.96 11.82 -12.66
CA ASN A 527 11.21 12.11 -13.90
C ASN A 527 11.89 13.08 -14.88
N GLN A 528 13.02 13.73 -14.53
CA GLN A 528 13.70 14.64 -15.45
C GLN A 528 14.45 13.89 -16.57
N ALA A 529 15.27 12.90 -16.24
CA ALA A 529 16.15 12.23 -17.21
C ALA A 529 15.43 11.31 -18.22
N ARG A 530 14.18 10.89 -17.94
CA ARG A 530 13.43 9.92 -18.76
C ARG A 530 12.26 10.52 -19.55
N MET A 531 11.97 11.82 -19.42
CA MET A 531 10.89 12.50 -20.16
C MET A 531 11.38 13.48 -21.24
N ASP A 532 12.68 13.71 -21.42
CA ASP A 532 13.16 14.57 -22.51
C ASP A 532 12.89 14.00 -23.93
N SER A 533 12.59 12.70 -24.04
CA SER A 533 12.03 12.07 -25.25
C SER A 533 10.52 12.32 -25.44
N MET A 534 9.78 12.61 -24.36
CA MET A 534 8.32 12.63 -24.32
C MET A 534 7.81 14.06 -24.12
N ARG A 535 7.91 14.90 -25.16
CA ARG A 535 7.59 16.34 -25.13
C ARG A 535 6.10 16.66 -24.97
N ILE A 536 5.52 16.35 -23.81
CA ILE A 536 4.26 16.95 -23.34
C ILE A 536 4.56 17.75 -22.08
N ARG A 537 4.65 19.07 -22.22
CA ARG A 537 4.89 20.03 -21.12
C ARG A 537 3.58 20.28 -20.35
N GLY A 538 3.06 19.24 -19.70
CA GLY A 538 1.79 19.25 -18.98
C GLY A 538 1.76 20.22 -17.77
N PRO A 539 0.55 20.62 -17.33
CA PRO A 539 0.36 21.66 -16.31
C PRO A 539 0.65 21.22 -14.87
N ASP A 540 0.98 19.95 -14.61
CA ASP A 540 0.96 19.37 -13.26
C ASP A 540 2.17 19.69 -12.36
N LYS A 541 3.20 20.35 -12.90
CA LYS A 541 4.41 20.72 -12.12
C LYS A 541 4.13 21.56 -10.86
N PRO A 542 3.31 22.63 -10.90
CA PRO A 542 2.86 23.33 -9.68
C PRO A 542 2.11 22.43 -8.68
N ASN A 543 1.30 21.47 -9.13
CA ASN A 543 0.45 20.67 -8.24
C ASN A 543 1.29 19.78 -7.31
N ARG A 544 2.30 19.09 -7.84
CA ARG A 544 3.19 18.21 -7.05
C ARG A 544 3.93 18.96 -5.92
N ALA A 545 4.30 20.21 -6.16
CA ALA A 545 4.92 21.07 -5.16
C ALA A 545 3.89 21.61 -4.13
N ALA A 546 2.60 21.60 -4.42
CA ALA A 546 1.53 21.87 -3.45
C ALA A 546 1.19 20.61 -2.64
N GLU A 547 1.05 19.45 -3.29
CA GLU A 547 0.87 18.11 -2.67
C GLU A 547 1.94 17.86 -1.59
N GLN A 548 3.23 18.03 -1.91
CA GLN A 548 4.32 17.83 -0.94
C GLN A 548 4.24 18.80 0.25
N ARG A 549 3.75 20.04 0.04
CA ARG A 549 3.56 21.04 1.11
C ARG A 549 2.31 20.75 1.96
N GLU A 550 1.24 20.19 1.39
CA GLU A 550 0.11 19.67 2.16
C GLU A 550 0.55 18.45 2.97
N TRP A 551 1.25 17.49 2.37
CA TRP A 551 1.72 16.29 3.07
C TRP A 551 2.67 16.63 4.23
N LYS A 552 3.63 17.55 4.06
CA LYS A 552 4.44 18.04 5.19
C LYS A 552 3.57 18.69 6.28
N ARG A 553 2.56 19.48 5.92
CA ARG A 553 1.61 20.04 6.91
C ARG A 553 0.75 18.96 7.59
N LYS A 554 0.32 17.90 6.88
CA LYS A 554 -0.35 16.73 7.49
C LYS A 554 0.56 16.04 8.52
N LEU A 555 1.84 15.79 8.17
CA LEU A 555 2.82 15.22 9.12
C LEU A 555 3.00 16.09 10.37
N HIS A 556 3.00 17.42 10.23
CA HIS A 556 3.15 18.32 11.39
C HIS A 556 1.90 18.27 12.29
N ARG A 557 0.69 18.29 11.72
CA ARG A 557 -0.57 18.08 12.47
C ARG A 557 -0.59 16.78 13.28
N THR A 558 0.03 15.71 12.78
CA THR A 558 0.21 14.46 13.54
C THR A 558 1.16 14.63 14.72
N VAL A 559 2.30 15.34 14.56
CA VAL A 559 3.22 15.65 15.68
C VAL A 559 2.60 16.62 16.69
N ASP A 560 1.77 17.56 16.22
CA ASP A 560 1.03 18.52 17.05
C ASP A 560 0.16 17.79 18.11
N LYS A 561 -0.43 16.62 17.76
CA LYS A 561 -1.15 15.76 18.72
C LYS A 561 -0.27 15.37 19.91
N LEU A 562 0.92 14.82 19.65
CA LEU A 562 1.84 14.34 20.67
C LEU A 562 2.37 15.50 21.53
N ARG A 563 2.62 16.68 20.92
CA ARG A 563 2.95 17.89 21.67
C ARG A 563 1.83 18.28 22.63
N ASP A 564 0.60 18.34 22.14
CA ASP A 564 -0.52 18.82 22.94
C ASP A 564 -0.95 17.79 24.01
N SER A 565 -0.73 16.48 23.79
CA SER A 565 -0.79 15.45 24.85
C SER A 565 0.30 15.63 25.92
N PHE A 566 1.55 15.83 25.52
CA PHE A 566 2.68 16.07 26.43
C PHE A 566 2.48 17.33 27.29
N CYS A 567 2.05 18.44 26.67
CA CYS A 567 1.75 19.68 27.39
C CYS A 567 0.56 19.53 28.34
N ARG A 568 -0.48 18.77 27.95
CA ARG A 568 -1.62 18.46 28.82
C ARG A 568 -1.21 17.64 30.03
N GLN A 569 -0.47 16.54 29.84
CA GLN A 569 0.03 15.70 30.93
C GLN A 569 0.84 16.54 31.93
N HIS A 570 1.85 17.28 31.45
CA HIS A 570 2.70 18.08 32.33
C HIS A 570 1.98 19.26 33.01
N ALA A 571 0.87 19.74 32.46
CA ALA A 571 -0.01 20.72 33.11
C ALA A 571 -0.89 20.06 34.19
N LEU A 572 -1.47 18.89 33.93
CA LEU A 572 -2.22 18.13 34.94
C LEU A 572 -1.34 17.80 36.15
N GLU A 573 -0.10 17.35 35.92
CA GLU A 573 0.94 17.13 36.95
C GLU A 573 1.39 18.39 37.73
N LEU A 574 0.98 19.59 37.31
CA LEU A 574 1.24 20.84 38.04
C LEU A 574 -0.03 21.33 38.77
N ILE A 575 -1.19 21.09 38.18
CA ILE A 575 -2.48 21.65 38.62
C ILE A 575 -3.18 20.74 39.64
N PHE A 576 -2.97 19.42 39.58
CA PHE A 576 -3.63 18.43 40.43
C PHE A 576 -2.64 17.71 41.35
N THR A 577 -3.07 17.41 42.57
CA THR A 577 -2.32 16.61 43.55
C THR A 577 -2.50 15.11 43.30
N ASP A 578 -1.55 14.29 43.78
CA ASP A 578 -1.68 12.81 43.79
C ASP A 578 -2.93 12.31 44.57
N GLU A 579 -3.49 13.14 45.46
CA GLU A 579 -4.69 12.84 46.24
C GLU A 579 -6.00 13.29 45.55
N GLY A 580 -5.91 13.93 44.38
CA GLY A 580 -7.07 14.35 43.57
C GLY A 580 -7.65 15.73 43.90
N GLY A 581 -6.98 16.52 44.74
CA GLY A 581 -7.24 17.96 44.91
C GLY A 581 -6.50 18.81 43.88
N THR A 582 -6.67 20.13 43.91
CA THR A 582 -5.93 21.07 43.04
C THR A 582 -4.86 21.86 43.80
N HIS A 583 -3.70 22.07 43.16
CA HIS A 583 -2.67 23.03 43.55
C HIS A 583 -3.03 24.48 43.15
N LEU A 584 -4.03 24.64 42.27
CA LEU A 584 -4.56 25.92 41.84
C LEU A 584 -6.07 25.94 42.11
N SER A 585 -6.46 26.68 43.16
CA SER A 585 -7.85 26.83 43.62
C SER A 585 -8.11 28.28 44.02
N ALA A 586 -9.36 28.71 44.02
CA ALA A 586 -9.76 30.04 44.47
C ALA A 586 -9.42 30.27 45.95
N GLU A 587 -9.55 29.22 46.76
CA GLU A 587 -9.22 29.18 48.20
C GLU A 587 -7.81 29.71 48.51
N MET A 588 -6.83 29.47 47.61
CA MET A 588 -5.44 29.91 47.74
C MET A 588 -5.31 31.43 47.90
N TYR A 589 -6.20 32.20 47.26
CA TYR A 589 -6.22 33.66 47.34
C TYR A 589 -7.27 34.16 48.36
N ILE A 590 -8.45 33.54 48.39
CA ILE A 590 -9.59 33.98 49.21
C ILE A 590 -9.29 33.89 50.71
N PHE A 591 -8.56 32.88 51.17
CA PHE A 591 -8.27 32.71 52.61
C PHE A 591 -7.06 33.50 53.13
N MET A 592 -6.31 34.21 52.29
CA MET A 592 -5.12 34.96 52.73
C MET A 592 -5.47 36.02 53.79
N ASP A 593 -6.50 36.82 53.52
CA ASP A 593 -7.02 37.86 54.43
C ASP A 593 -7.73 37.29 55.69
N SER A 594 -7.85 35.96 55.82
CA SER A 594 -8.31 35.28 57.04
C SER A 594 -7.17 34.89 57.99
N THR A 595 -5.91 35.08 57.58
CA THR A 595 -4.73 34.77 58.41
C THR A 595 -4.33 35.96 59.31
N VAL A 596 -3.67 35.67 60.44
CA VAL A 596 -3.35 36.66 61.50
C VAL A 596 -1.88 37.11 61.46
N GLU A 597 -1.06 36.45 60.64
CA GLU A 597 0.37 36.75 60.45
C GLU A 597 0.57 37.34 59.05
N GLU A 598 1.50 38.28 58.88
CA GLU A 598 1.81 38.83 57.55
C GLU A 598 2.46 37.74 56.67
N PRO A 599 1.98 37.51 55.43
CA PRO A 599 2.52 36.45 54.57
C PRO A 599 3.95 36.75 54.10
N GLU A 600 4.79 35.71 53.95
CA GLU A 600 6.04 35.86 53.19
C GLU A 600 5.70 36.04 51.71
N TRP A 601 5.93 37.24 51.18
CA TRP A 601 5.66 37.56 49.78
C TRP A 601 6.59 36.79 48.83
N VAL A 602 6.06 35.68 48.30
CA VAL A 602 6.62 34.91 47.20
C VAL A 602 5.48 34.49 46.24
N PRO A 603 5.73 34.33 44.94
CA PRO A 603 4.77 33.74 44.02
C PRO A 603 4.30 32.34 44.47
N SER A 604 3.06 31.98 44.21
CA SER A 604 2.45 30.72 44.65
C SER A 604 3.18 29.51 44.08
N LEU A 605 3.16 28.40 44.84
CA LEU A 605 4.04 27.24 44.61
C LEU A 605 3.93 26.67 43.19
N ILE A 606 2.71 26.56 42.65
CA ILE A 606 2.47 26.07 41.28
C ILE A 606 3.20 26.89 40.20
N PHE A 607 3.30 28.22 40.36
CA PHE A 607 4.00 29.05 39.38
C PHE A 607 5.52 28.97 39.55
N GLN A 608 6.02 28.82 40.77
CA GLN A 608 7.44 28.49 41.04
C GLN A 608 7.82 27.13 40.42
N GLU A 609 6.96 26.12 40.56
CA GLU A 609 7.15 24.79 39.98
C GLU A 609 7.03 24.79 38.46
N LEU A 610 6.09 25.54 37.88
CA LEU A 610 6.02 25.78 36.43
C LEU A 610 7.32 26.39 35.91
N TYR A 611 7.85 27.42 36.58
CA TYR A 611 9.14 28.03 36.23
C TYR A 611 10.28 27.00 36.30
N ALA A 612 10.36 26.21 37.38
CA ALA A 612 11.39 25.17 37.53
C ALA A 612 11.28 24.09 36.43
N LYS A 613 10.06 23.58 36.17
CA LYS A 613 9.76 22.54 35.17
C LYS A 613 10.08 23.02 33.76
N LEU A 614 9.72 24.25 33.39
CA LEU A 614 10.07 24.87 32.11
C LEU A 614 11.58 24.96 31.91
N ASN A 615 12.36 25.38 32.91
CA ASN A 615 13.82 25.47 32.78
C ASN A 615 14.50 24.10 32.75
N LYS A 616 14.02 23.14 33.54
CA LYS A 616 14.49 21.75 33.53
C LYS A 616 14.27 21.09 32.16
N LEU A 617 13.04 21.14 31.65
CA LEU A 617 12.68 20.62 30.33
C LEU A 617 13.44 21.37 29.21
N ALA A 618 13.61 22.69 29.29
CA ALA A 618 14.40 23.45 28.31
C ALA A 618 15.89 23.06 28.32
N SER A 619 16.46 22.74 29.49
CA SER A 619 17.84 22.27 29.60
C SER A 619 18.02 20.90 28.94
N ILE A 620 17.13 19.93 29.23
CA ILE A 620 17.17 18.60 28.61
C ILE A 620 16.92 18.70 27.10
N ALA A 621 15.98 19.55 26.68
CA ALA A 621 15.67 19.75 25.27
C ALA A 621 16.83 20.38 24.46
N ALA A 622 17.75 21.12 25.10
CA ALA A 622 18.93 21.66 24.40
C ALA A 622 19.83 20.54 23.82
N ASP A 623 20.00 19.44 24.55
CA ASP A 623 20.83 18.29 24.13
C ASP A 623 20.12 17.34 23.16
N LEU A 624 18.78 17.31 23.17
CA LEU A 624 17.95 16.47 22.31
C LEU A 624 17.55 17.16 20.99
N PHE A 625 17.46 18.49 20.96
CA PHE A 625 17.02 19.30 19.82
C PHE A 625 18.13 20.20 19.24
N VAL A 626 19.39 19.75 19.27
CA VAL A 626 20.53 20.44 18.64
C VAL A 626 20.25 20.78 17.17
N GLY A 627 20.40 22.05 16.79
CA GLY A 627 20.07 22.60 15.47
C GLY A 627 18.58 22.82 15.22
N ARG A 628 17.74 22.61 16.24
CA ARG A 628 16.27 22.74 16.21
C ARG A 628 15.74 23.38 17.50
N GLU A 629 16.52 24.28 18.09
CA GLU A 629 16.29 24.92 19.40
C GLU A 629 14.91 25.61 19.47
N ARG A 630 14.44 26.14 18.34
CA ARG A 630 13.10 26.72 18.18
C ARG A 630 11.98 25.76 18.53
N PHE A 631 12.14 24.44 18.33
CA PHE A 631 11.15 23.45 18.73
C PHE A 631 11.01 23.40 20.26
N ALA A 632 12.13 23.39 20.99
CA ALA A 632 12.13 23.46 22.45
C ALA A 632 11.48 24.75 22.95
N THR A 633 11.78 25.90 22.34
CA THR A 633 11.12 27.18 22.68
C THR A 633 9.59 27.14 22.44
N LEU A 634 9.16 26.59 21.31
CA LEU A 634 7.73 26.42 20.99
C LEU A 634 7.02 25.45 21.94
N LEU A 635 7.71 24.39 22.36
CA LEU A 635 7.21 23.42 23.34
C LEU A 635 6.99 24.05 24.71
N MET A 636 7.96 24.81 25.21
CA MET A 636 7.85 25.53 26.49
C MET A 636 6.78 26.64 26.45
N MET A 637 6.66 27.35 25.33
CA MET A 637 5.54 28.29 25.13
C MET A 637 4.18 27.57 25.15
N ARG A 638 4.06 26.38 24.53
CA ARG A 638 2.82 25.60 24.53
C ARG A 638 2.47 25.03 25.91
N LEU A 639 3.46 24.64 26.72
CA LEU A 639 3.22 24.22 28.11
C LEU A 639 2.72 25.39 28.96
N THR A 640 3.36 26.56 28.86
CA THR A 640 2.92 27.80 29.55
C THR A 640 1.50 28.19 29.13
N GLU A 641 1.22 28.15 27.82
CA GLU A 641 -0.12 28.37 27.25
C GLU A 641 -1.16 27.39 27.78
N THR A 642 -0.80 26.12 27.99
CA THR A 642 -1.73 25.10 28.49
C THR A 642 -2.12 25.33 29.95
N VAL A 643 -1.18 25.73 30.81
CA VAL A 643 -1.48 26.03 32.23
C VAL A 643 -2.28 27.33 32.38
N ILE A 644 -1.92 28.38 31.63
CA ILE A 644 -2.61 29.68 31.72
C ILE A 644 -4.02 29.63 31.10
N LEU A 645 -4.22 28.87 30.01
CA LEU A 645 -5.58 28.64 29.50
C LEU A 645 -6.45 27.87 30.49
N TRP A 646 -5.90 26.90 31.24
CA TRP A 646 -6.66 26.20 32.27
C TRP A 646 -7.17 27.18 33.35
N LEU A 647 -6.32 28.07 33.85
CA LEU A 647 -6.73 29.16 34.77
C LEU A 647 -7.74 30.13 34.13
N SER A 648 -7.61 30.42 32.84
CA SER A 648 -8.53 31.31 32.12
C SER A 648 -9.93 30.69 31.90
N GLU A 649 -10.01 29.36 31.81
CA GLU A 649 -11.19 28.62 31.37
C GLU A 649 -11.87 27.81 32.49
N ASP A 650 -11.26 27.67 33.69
CA ASP A 650 -11.88 27.00 34.84
C ASP A 650 -13.02 27.84 35.44
N GLN A 651 -14.24 27.50 35.03
CA GLN A 651 -15.47 28.12 35.53
C GLN A 651 -15.61 28.00 37.06
N SER A 652 -15.16 26.90 37.69
CA SER A 652 -15.33 26.70 39.14
C SER A 652 -14.45 27.63 39.96
N PHE A 653 -13.19 27.79 39.57
CA PHE A 653 -12.26 28.76 40.14
C PHE A 653 -12.79 30.19 40.09
N TRP A 654 -13.42 30.59 38.97
CA TRP A 654 -13.97 31.94 38.83
C TRP A 654 -15.32 32.15 39.52
N GLU A 655 -16.19 31.14 39.56
CA GLU A 655 -17.44 31.21 40.34
C GLU A 655 -17.17 31.46 41.83
N ASP A 656 -16.15 30.79 42.41
CA ASP A 656 -15.74 31.03 43.80
C ASP A 656 -15.14 32.43 44.05
N ILE A 657 -14.45 33.03 43.06
CA ILE A 657 -13.87 34.39 43.18
C ILE A 657 -14.91 35.50 42.93
N GLU A 658 -15.85 35.30 42.00
CA GLU A 658 -16.79 36.33 41.53
C GLU A 658 -18.13 36.30 42.27
N GLU A 659 -18.65 35.10 42.62
CA GLU A 659 -19.96 34.92 43.26
C GLU A 659 -19.89 34.15 44.60
N GLY A 660 -18.69 33.73 45.04
CA GLY A 660 -18.48 32.90 46.22
C GLY A 660 -18.84 33.54 47.57
N PRO A 661 -18.98 32.73 48.63
CA PRO A 661 -19.45 33.18 49.95
C PRO A 661 -18.43 34.03 50.73
N THR A 662 -17.17 34.05 50.30
CA THR A 662 -16.09 34.86 50.87
C THR A 662 -15.39 35.56 49.70
N PRO A 663 -15.48 36.90 49.58
CA PRO A 663 -14.92 37.61 48.44
C PRO A 663 -13.40 37.70 48.50
N LEU A 664 -12.77 37.91 47.34
CA LEU A 664 -11.33 38.19 47.25
C LEU A 664 -10.95 39.41 48.09
N GLY A 665 -9.99 39.25 49.01
CA GLY A 665 -9.50 40.30 49.89
C GLY A 665 -8.23 41.01 49.39
N PRO A 666 -7.78 42.09 50.06
CA PRO A 666 -6.59 42.85 49.68
C PRO A 666 -5.31 42.03 49.52
N LEU A 667 -5.01 41.11 50.46
CA LEU A 667 -3.82 40.25 50.40
C LEU A 667 -3.97 39.21 49.28
N GLY A 668 -5.17 38.64 49.13
CA GLY A 668 -5.50 37.73 48.02
C GLY A 668 -5.28 38.37 46.65
N LEU A 669 -5.71 39.62 46.44
CA LEU A 669 -5.49 40.35 45.19
C LEU A 669 -4.00 40.66 44.96
N GLN A 670 -3.26 41.06 46.00
CA GLN A 670 -1.80 41.29 45.91
C GLN A 670 -1.07 40.01 45.45
N GLN A 671 -1.41 38.85 46.02
CA GLN A 671 -0.82 37.57 45.63
C GLN A 671 -1.20 37.17 44.19
N PHE A 672 -2.47 37.32 43.81
CA PHE A 672 -2.94 37.03 42.46
C PHE A 672 -2.20 37.87 41.42
N TYR A 673 -2.00 39.16 41.70
CA TYR A 673 -1.24 40.05 40.83
C TYR A 673 0.25 39.65 40.78
N LEU A 674 0.86 39.32 41.92
CA LEU A 674 2.25 38.84 42.00
C LEU A 674 2.46 37.57 41.15
N ASP A 675 1.52 36.62 41.21
CA ASP A 675 1.58 35.36 40.47
C ASP A 675 1.51 35.57 38.96
N MET A 676 0.54 36.37 38.50
CA MET A 676 0.39 36.67 37.08
C MET A 676 1.58 37.49 36.54
N GLN A 677 2.07 38.46 37.31
CA GLN A 677 3.27 39.23 36.97
C GLN A 677 4.54 38.37 36.97
N PHE A 678 4.65 37.39 37.87
CA PHE A 678 5.75 36.41 37.88
C PHE A 678 5.79 35.59 36.58
N VAL A 679 4.63 35.11 36.10
CA VAL A 679 4.52 34.41 34.80
C VAL A 679 4.90 35.32 33.63
N ILE A 680 4.49 36.59 33.64
CA ILE A 680 4.91 37.57 32.63
C ILE A 680 6.44 37.72 32.63
N LEU A 681 7.05 37.91 33.81
CA LEU A 681 8.48 38.16 33.97
C LEU A 681 9.34 36.96 33.60
N PHE A 682 9.04 35.75 34.07
CA PHE A 682 9.83 34.57 33.69
C PHE A 682 9.59 34.13 32.25
N GLY A 683 8.40 34.38 31.72
CA GLY A 683 8.04 34.06 30.35
C GLY A 683 8.63 35.01 29.31
N GLN A 684 9.01 36.23 29.71
CA GLN A 684 9.37 37.32 28.82
C GLN A 684 10.48 36.94 27.82
N GLY A 685 10.16 37.00 26.53
CA GLY A 685 11.11 36.72 25.44
C GLY A 685 11.58 35.27 25.29
N ARG A 686 11.08 34.33 26.11
CA ARG A 686 11.49 32.90 26.08
C ARG A 686 10.31 31.93 26.06
N PHE A 687 9.39 32.03 27.02
CA PHE A 687 8.34 31.03 27.26
C PHE A 687 6.91 31.60 27.19
N LEU A 688 6.74 32.90 26.91
CA LEU A 688 5.44 33.54 26.75
C LEU A 688 5.13 33.89 25.28
N SER A 689 3.95 33.47 24.81
CA SER A 689 3.40 33.88 23.51
C SER A 689 2.66 35.23 23.63
N ARG A 690 2.56 36.01 22.55
CA ARG A 690 1.80 37.28 22.57
C ARG A 690 0.32 37.08 22.90
N HIS A 691 -0.25 35.92 22.58
CA HIS A 691 -1.63 35.59 22.90
C HIS A 691 -1.79 35.29 24.39
N VAL A 692 -0.90 34.46 24.94
CA VAL A 692 -0.88 34.14 26.38
C VAL A 692 -0.61 35.38 27.22
N HIS A 693 0.27 36.29 26.77
CA HIS A 693 0.47 37.56 27.45
C HIS A 693 -0.81 38.39 27.55
N GLN A 694 -1.62 38.45 26.49
CA GLN A 694 -2.93 39.11 26.55
C GLN A 694 -3.88 38.37 27.49
N ILE A 695 -3.95 37.04 27.43
CA ILE A 695 -4.79 36.24 28.36
C ILE A 695 -4.41 36.51 29.83
N ILE A 696 -3.12 36.66 30.16
CA ILE A 696 -2.71 37.00 31.53
C ILE A 696 -3.20 38.41 31.92
N LEU A 697 -3.16 39.39 31.02
CA LEU A 697 -3.71 40.73 31.28
C LEU A 697 -5.24 40.66 31.46
N ASP A 698 -5.95 39.90 30.62
CA ASP A 698 -7.39 39.68 30.71
C ASP A 698 -7.78 38.98 32.04
N ILE A 699 -6.93 38.06 32.52
CA ILE A 699 -7.05 37.40 33.85
C ILE A 699 -6.83 38.39 35.00
N ILE A 700 -5.81 39.28 34.92
CA ILE A 700 -5.58 40.32 35.93
C ILE A 700 -6.75 41.30 35.98
N ASP A 701 -7.23 41.78 34.82
CA ASP A 701 -8.38 42.68 34.72
C ASP A 701 -9.65 42.05 35.32
N ARG A 702 -9.87 40.74 35.11
CA ARG A 702 -10.98 40.01 35.73
C ARG A 702 -10.87 39.93 37.25
N ALA A 703 -9.69 39.63 37.80
CA ALA A 703 -9.47 39.60 39.25
C ALA A 703 -9.62 40.99 39.89
N MET A 704 -9.14 42.05 39.23
CA MET A 704 -9.35 43.43 39.67
C MET A 704 -10.83 43.84 39.64
N ALA A 705 -11.59 43.39 38.63
CA ALA A 705 -13.03 43.63 38.56
C ALA A 705 -13.80 42.91 39.68
N ALA A 706 -13.47 41.64 39.96
CA ALA A 706 -14.03 40.87 41.07
C ALA A 706 -13.75 41.54 42.43
N PHE A 707 -12.51 41.95 42.67
CA PHE A 707 -12.17 42.72 43.88
C PHE A 707 -12.93 44.06 43.95
N SER A 708 -13.04 44.79 42.83
CA SER A 708 -13.74 46.07 42.79
C SER A 708 -15.25 45.94 43.06
N ALA A 709 -15.85 44.77 42.81
CA ALA A 709 -17.27 44.51 43.12
C ALA A 709 -17.55 44.52 44.64
N THR A 710 -16.53 44.33 45.49
CA THR A 710 -16.64 44.48 46.96
C THR A 710 -16.84 45.93 47.41
N GLY A 711 -16.63 46.90 46.54
CA GLY A 711 -16.65 48.34 46.85
C GLY A 711 -15.29 48.93 47.27
N MET A 712 -14.23 48.12 47.27
CA MET A 712 -12.84 48.59 47.45
C MET A 712 -12.19 48.96 46.10
N ASN A 713 -11.12 49.76 46.12
CA ASN A 713 -10.38 50.15 44.90
C ASN A 713 -9.09 49.30 44.76
N PRO A 714 -8.91 48.53 43.66
CA PRO A 714 -7.66 47.80 43.39
C PRO A 714 -6.39 48.67 43.52
N ASP A 715 -6.40 49.87 42.93
CA ASP A 715 -5.25 50.80 42.94
C ASP A 715 -4.88 51.30 44.34
N SER A 716 -5.74 51.10 45.34
CA SER A 716 -5.46 51.49 46.73
C SER A 716 -4.81 50.39 47.57
N VAL A 717 -4.76 49.16 47.05
CA VAL A 717 -4.15 48.01 47.73
C VAL A 717 -2.94 47.45 46.99
N LEU A 718 -2.81 47.62 45.68
CA LEU A 718 -1.66 47.12 44.91
C LEU A 718 -0.38 47.95 45.16
N PRO A 719 0.77 47.31 45.46
CA PRO A 719 2.09 47.95 45.40
C PRO A 719 2.45 48.43 43.98
N SER A 720 3.53 49.21 43.86
CA SER A 720 4.11 49.60 42.57
C SER A 720 4.76 48.42 41.83
N ASP A 721 4.68 48.38 40.50
CA ASP A 721 5.28 47.37 39.60
C ASP A 721 6.71 46.95 39.99
N ASP A 722 7.58 47.91 40.35
CA ASP A 722 8.97 47.67 40.77
C ASP A 722 9.07 46.68 41.96
N TRP A 723 8.10 46.70 42.89
CA TRP A 723 8.05 45.79 44.03
C TRP A 723 7.75 44.34 43.60
N PHE A 724 6.75 44.15 42.73
CA PHE A 724 6.45 42.84 42.15
C PHE A 724 7.63 42.29 41.35
N ILE A 725 8.33 43.16 40.61
CA ILE A 725 9.55 42.83 39.86
C ILE A 725 10.68 42.40 40.82
N ASP A 726 10.89 43.10 41.94
CA ASP A 726 11.92 42.76 42.93
C ASP A 726 11.64 41.39 43.61
N VAL A 727 10.39 41.13 44.01
CA VAL A 727 9.97 39.85 44.61
C VAL A 727 10.08 38.69 43.62
N ALA A 728 9.63 38.89 42.37
CA ALA A 728 9.76 37.92 41.30
C ALA A 728 11.23 37.61 40.98
N HIS A 729 12.11 38.61 40.94
CA HIS A 729 13.53 38.42 40.69
C HIS A 729 14.28 37.77 41.85
N ASP A 730 13.90 38.01 43.11
CA ASP A 730 14.44 37.22 44.24
C ASP A 730 14.05 35.75 44.11
N THR A 731 12.77 35.48 43.85
CA THR A 731 12.24 34.11 43.66
C THR A 731 12.94 33.39 42.50
N ILE A 732 13.11 34.04 41.35
CA ILE A 732 13.88 33.51 40.20
C ILE A 732 15.33 33.19 40.60
N SER A 733 15.97 34.07 41.37
CA SER A 733 17.36 33.87 41.85
C SER A 733 17.47 32.70 42.81
N ARG A 734 16.50 32.59 43.73
CA ARG A 734 16.33 31.53 44.76
C ARG A 734 16.17 30.15 44.10
N ILE A 735 15.29 30.02 43.11
CA ILE A 735 15.06 28.77 42.36
C ILE A 735 16.24 28.44 41.44
N SER A 736 16.84 29.44 40.78
CA SER A 736 17.91 29.22 39.79
C SER A 736 19.29 28.93 40.41
N GLY A 737 19.47 29.19 41.71
CA GLY A 737 20.80 29.16 42.35
C GLY A 737 21.79 30.19 41.78
N LYS A 738 21.31 31.21 41.06
CA LYS A 738 22.12 32.27 40.46
C LYS A 738 21.94 33.57 41.27
N PRO A 739 23.02 34.30 41.63
CA PRO A 739 22.89 35.59 42.29
C PRO A 739 22.25 36.63 41.35
N ARG A 740 21.55 37.62 41.91
CA ARG A 740 20.96 38.75 41.17
C ARG A 740 21.99 39.38 40.22
N PHE A 741 21.69 39.40 38.93
CA PHE A 741 22.49 40.14 37.94
C PHE A 741 22.27 41.65 38.12
N SER A 742 23.29 42.37 38.59
CA SER A 742 23.29 43.83 38.54
C SER A 742 23.27 44.32 37.09
N ASN A 743 22.34 45.22 36.75
CA ASN A 743 22.15 45.84 35.43
C ASN A 743 23.44 45.99 34.60
N GLY A 744 23.51 45.34 33.43
CA GLY A 744 24.59 45.58 32.47
C GLY A 744 24.62 44.67 31.25
N GLU A 745 24.69 43.35 31.44
CA GLU A 745 25.08 42.43 30.38
C GLU A 745 23.98 41.43 29.99
N ARG A 746 23.75 41.27 28.68
CA ARG A 746 22.80 40.30 28.11
C ARG A 746 23.37 38.88 28.15
N GLU A 747 22.52 37.87 28.37
CA GLU A 747 22.91 36.48 28.14
C GLU A 747 23.41 36.28 26.70
N VAL A 748 24.61 35.70 26.57
CA VAL A 748 25.32 35.49 25.29
C VAL A 748 24.57 34.53 24.33
N ASN A 749 23.62 33.76 24.84
CA ASN A 749 22.88 32.73 24.10
C ASN A 749 21.51 33.19 23.54
N SER A 750 21.30 34.49 23.32
CA SER A 750 20.11 34.99 22.62
C SER A 750 20.26 34.92 21.09
N PRO A 751 19.34 34.26 20.34
CA PRO A 751 19.39 34.18 18.87
C PRO A 751 19.19 35.51 18.11
N THR A 752 19.16 36.65 18.81
CA THR A 752 18.87 37.98 18.23
C THR A 752 20.09 38.89 18.12
N ALA A 753 21.28 38.42 18.52
CA ALA A 753 22.51 39.22 18.62
C ALA A 753 23.19 39.54 17.26
N SER A 754 22.45 39.77 16.17
CA SER A 754 23.05 40.03 14.84
C SER A 754 22.23 40.86 13.84
N VAL A 755 21.68 42.02 14.25
CA VAL A 755 21.61 43.21 13.38
C VAL A 755 21.79 44.48 14.22
N SER A 756 22.98 45.10 14.19
CA SER A 756 23.12 46.52 14.54
C SER A 756 23.02 47.36 13.28
N ALA A 757 22.26 48.46 13.34
CA ALA A 757 22.04 49.32 12.19
C ALA A 757 23.26 50.24 11.95
N GLN A 758 23.99 49.99 10.85
CA GLN A 758 24.79 51.02 10.18
C GLN A 758 24.25 51.22 8.76
N SER A 759 23.24 52.08 8.65
CA SER A 759 22.70 52.53 7.37
C SER A 759 23.69 53.48 6.70
N VAL A 760 24.34 53.04 5.63
CA VAL A 760 25.05 53.93 4.70
C VAL A 760 24.60 53.61 3.29
N SER A 761 23.90 54.55 2.65
CA SER A 761 23.42 54.39 1.27
C SER A 761 23.73 55.64 0.44
N SER A 762 24.01 55.41 -0.84
CA SER A 762 24.26 56.41 -1.90
C SER A 762 25.47 57.36 -1.74
N VAL A 763 26.48 57.14 -2.59
CA VAL A 763 26.96 58.19 -3.52
C VAL A 763 27.03 57.56 -4.92
N ARG A 764 26.90 58.38 -5.96
CA ARG A 764 26.90 57.96 -7.37
C ARG A 764 28.30 57.67 -7.93
N SER A 765 28.29 57.01 -9.08
CA SER A 765 29.36 56.92 -10.09
C SER A 765 30.28 58.14 -10.21
N HIS A 766 31.57 57.90 -10.43
CA HIS A 766 32.25 58.16 -11.70
C HIS A 766 33.42 57.16 -11.86
N GLY A 767 34.05 57.08 -13.02
CA GLY A 767 35.05 56.05 -13.34
C GLY A 767 36.33 56.58 -13.97
N SER A 768 37.25 55.65 -14.25
CA SER A 768 38.48 55.81 -15.04
C SER A 768 39.42 56.97 -14.69
N SER A 769 40.47 56.66 -13.91
CA SER A 769 41.84 56.54 -14.44
C SER A 769 42.68 55.66 -13.52
#